data_AF-A0A944RC56-F1
#
_entry.id   AF-A0A944RC56-F1
#
_cell.length_a   1.000
_cell.length_b   1.000
_cell.length_c   1.000
_cell.angle_alpha   90.00
_cell.angle_beta   90.00
_cell.angle_gamma   90.00
#
_symmetry.space_group_name_H-M   'P 1'
#
loop_
_entity.id
_entity.type
_entity.pdbx_description
1 polymer ?
#
loop_
_entity_poly.entity_id
_entity_poly.type
_entity_poly.pdbx_seq_one_letter_code
_entity_poly.pdbx_strand_id
1 'polypeptide(L)'
;MADQMIPLNIKQLFQMVSGELKSQNSIFGISRHSFFNPADHPQLEFSRYGQPLETPLGVAAGPHTQLAQNIISSWLCGARYIELKTVQTLDQLEIDKPCIDMEQEGYNCEWSQELTLDQSFDQYLNAWVMIHLLQKELKLTRQDGHLGAIFNMSIGYDLKGILSENVQRFIKRMQNCSTELAERLTSLHPLYPQLDQLNIPTQISNNITLSTMHGCPSDEIEKIGRYLIEQMEVDTTIKLNPTLLGADEIRDVINNRLGYKNVIIPDQAFEHDLKYPDCIKILENLTTLAQQKGVAFSIKLTNTLEVINSKDVFPTGNQHSYLSGRPLHPLAVKLASKIQQIFSGDMDISFSAGIDAFNTYPLLKGNIKPLTVCSDLLKPGGYERLVQYITVLKEQMQKENISSIADLARPAIQRADYLDDYVRSSIHLYHKNNTPGNSIKNSRQLGLFDCISAPCQEGCATTQDIPTYLYLTGQKRFAEALKVIRSSNPLPNSTGMACDHLCQEQCTRVNYDRPLQIRRIKHFIANYEQQGEAMAPLRDLDIHVAIVGAGPSGLSAAYFLALEGFKVELFESNSQAGGMLSYAIPDFRLSKSEVELDIERVKKLGVKIHYDHKIADTKQFMDLYDRVNYIYLAMGAARSLDLNIPEEESAGCHDFLSFLKDVKQQNLKSLPNDAVIIGGGNSAIDAARTARRLMPPEHPPTLLYRRTIEQMPAYQEEIEDLLNEGVKVIQLAAPQEIITQNGKVTGIRCQKMSLNENPDRSGRYGVSPIPDSYFEIKTTFIVKAIGQGVIADFLPAKLSLQESADHPFQTSDPKIFMGGDLFRGGSSIIQAVADGKEVAYIISKQEGFTPYLEQLPTKEQSDVDFIQARSRRYPLPQTVSAPLTAPSDFLPTSTLISEEEAISEAKRCLYCDELCNQCVTVCPNRANISYQVDPDAADSPCQQRFQTLNIADFCNECGNCATFCPTAGAPYIDKPRLFLSKEAFELESKNAFYLQRVTSNKTKLFYKKDGKSVLLAKSSSQEWTYFNTIKTALLKDHDYLFEPYDND
;
A
#
# COMPACT_ATOMS: atom_id res chain seq x y z
N MET A 1 1.30 -7.88 -30.35
CA MET A 1 1.91 -7.47 -29.08
C MET A 1 2.42 -8.73 -28.43
N ALA A 2 3.66 -8.73 -27.95
CA ALA A 2 4.22 -9.87 -27.23
C ALA A 2 3.83 -9.77 -25.75
N ASP A 3 2.67 -10.34 -25.41
CA ASP A 3 2.20 -10.59 -24.03
C ASP A 3 2.64 -11.96 -23.50
N GLN A 4 3.52 -12.65 -24.24
CA GLN A 4 4.02 -13.98 -23.93
C GLN A 4 5.44 -13.93 -23.36
N MET A 5 5.71 -14.79 -22.37
CA MET A 5 7.06 -14.98 -21.85
C MET A 5 7.93 -15.75 -22.84
N ILE A 6 9.15 -15.26 -23.04
CA ILE A 6 10.21 -15.90 -23.82
C ILE A 6 11.26 -16.43 -22.83
N PRO A 7 11.35 -17.76 -22.64
CA PRO A 7 12.27 -18.35 -21.68
C PRO A 7 13.73 -18.19 -22.11
N LEU A 8 14.63 -17.97 -21.15
CA LEU A 8 16.07 -17.94 -21.39
C LEU A 8 16.62 -19.34 -21.61
N ASN A 9 17.56 -19.47 -22.54
CA ASN A 9 18.38 -20.66 -22.62
C ASN A 9 19.45 -20.66 -21.51
N ILE A 10 20.08 -21.81 -21.27
CA ILE A 10 21.02 -21.97 -20.14
C ILE A 10 22.27 -21.09 -20.24
N LYS A 11 22.77 -20.79 -21.45
CA LYS A 11 23.95 -19.95 -21.65
C LYS A 11 23.63 -18.50 -21.29
N GLN A 12 22.50 -17.98 -21.79
CA GLN A 12 22.01 -16.65 -21.46
C GLN A 12 21.76 -16.52 -19.96
N LEU A 13 21.12 -17.52 -19.35
CA LEU A 13 20.87 -17.56 -17.91
C LEU A 13 22.18 -17.52 -17.11
N PHE A 14 23.18 -18.32 -17.50
CA PHE A 14 24.49 -18.34 -16.86
C PHE A 14 25.23 -17.01 -17.01
N GLN A 15 25.21 -16.39 -18.20
CA GLN A 15 25.83 -15.10 -18.46
C GLN A 15 25.20 -14.00 -17.62
N MET A 16 23.86 -13.99 -17.50
CA MET A 16 23.14 -13.05 -16.63
C MET A 16 23.53 -13.22 -15.17
N VAL A 17 23.44 -14.44 -14.63
CA VAL A 17 23.77 -14.73 -13.23
C VAL A 17 25.22 -14.38 -12.91
N SER A 18 26.16 -14.83 -13.74
CA SER A 18 27.59 -14.58 -13.52
C SER A 18 27.96 -13.12 -13.74
N GLY A 19 27.33 -12.48 -14.72
CA GLY A 19 27.51 -11.07 -15.04
C GLY A 19 27.08 -10.18 -13.89
N GLU A 20 25.85 -10.34 -13.41
CA GLU A 20 25.32 -9.57 -12.26
C GLU A 20 26.11 -9.82 -10.98
N LEU A 21 26.46 -11.08 -10.69
CA LEU A 21 27.22 -11.40 -9.49
C LEU A 21 28.60 -10.72 -9.50
N LYS A 22 29.22 -10.63 -10.68
CA LYS A 22 30.54 -10.00 -10.85
C LYS A 22 30.48 -8.47 -10.86
N SER A 23 29.54 -7.87 -11.59
CA SER A 23 29.50 -6.41 -11.77
C SER A 23 28.71 -5.68 -10.69
N GLN A 24 27.69 -6.31 -10.13
CA GLN A 24 26.72 -5.67 -9.21
C GLN A 24 26.63 -6.37 -7.85
N ASN A 25 27.29 -7.51 -7.66
CA ASN A 25 27.16 -8.32 -6.44
C ASN A 25 25.69 -8.65 -6.11
N SER A 26 24.90 -8.92 -7.15
CA SER A 26 23.48 -9.26 -7.09
C SER A 26 23.16 -10.37 -8.10
N ILE A 27 21.99 -10.99 -8.02
CA ILE A 27 21.49 -11.94 -9.02
C ILE A 27 20.00 -11.70 -9.25
N PHE A 28 19.61 -11.50 -10.50
CA PHE A 28 18.33 -10.97 -10.96
C PHE A 28 17.88 -9.75 -10.16
N GLY A 29 18.79 -8.87 -9.75
CA GLY A 29 18.52 -7.72 -8.88
C GLY A 29 18.22 -8.04 -7.41
N ILE A 30 18.46 -9.27 -6.93
CA ILE A 30 18.50 -9.62 -5.51
C ILE A 30 19.93 -9.38 -5.01
N SER A 31 20.09 -8.50 -4.03
CA SER A 31 21.41 -8.17 -3.47
C SER A 31 22.00 -9.36 -2.72
N ARG A 32 23.33 -9.53 -2.76
CA ARG A 32 24.05 -10.53 -1.96
C ARG A 32 23.78 -10.43 -0.46
N HIS A 33 23.40 -9.24 0.04
CA HIS A 33 22.99 -9.07 1.43
C HIS A 33 21.74 -9.89 1.81
N SER A 34 20.89 -10.18 0.82
CA SER A 34 19.66 -10.95 0.98
C SER A 34 19.84 -12.45 0.72
N PHE A 35 21.06 -12.91 0.39
CA PHE A 35 21.32 -14.32 0.10
C PHE A 35 21.30 -15.14 1.39
N PHE A 36 20.44 -16.15 1.42
CA PHE A 36 20.32 -17.08 2.52
C PHE A 36 21.50 -18.05 2.58
N ASN A 37 22.12 -18.13 3.76
CA ASN A 37 23.19 -19.07 4.06
C ASN A 37 22.69 -20.11 5.10
N PRO A 38 22.51 -21.38 4.71
CA PRO A 38 22.01 -22.43 5.60
C PRO A 38 22.84 -22.62 6.88
N ALA A 39 24.17 -22.41 6.79
CA ALA A 39 25.09 -22.59 7.93
C ALA A 39 24.81 -21.64 9.10
N ASP A 40 24.17 -20.49 8.82
CA ASP A 40 23.79 -19.50 9.85
C ASP A 40 22.46 -19.87 10.55
N HIS A 41 21.77 -20.90 10.04
CA HIS A 41 20.41 -21.29 10.43
C HIS A 41 20.19 -22.82 10.55
N PRO A 42 21.10 -23.62 11.14
CA PRO A 42 20.96 -25.08 11.21
C PRO A 42 19.69 -25.55 11.93
N GLN A 43 19.14 -24.75 12.85
CA GLN A 43 17.90 -25.03 13.57
C GLN A 43 16.65 -25.08 12.68
N LEU A 44 16.72 -24.56 11.45
CA LEU A 44 15.60 -24.54 10.51
C LEU A 44 15.52 -25.79 9.64
N GLU A 45 16.55 -26.64 9.65
CA GLU A 45 16.60 -27.85 8.83
C GLU A 45 15.59 -28.90 9.31
N PHE A 46 14.92 -29.56 8.37
CA PHE A 46 14.09 -30.74 8.63
C PHE A 46 14.05 -31.65 7.40
N SER A 47 13.52 -32.86 7.53
CA SER A 47 13.43 -33.81 6.40
C SER A 47 12.00 -33.93 5.87
N ARG A 48 11.88 -34.07 4.55
CA ARG A 48 10.64 -34.42 3.85
C ARG A 48 10.97 -35.36 2.68
N TYR A 49 10.15 -36.39 2.46
CA TYR A 49 10.37 -37.38 1.40
C TYR A 49 11.75 -38.07 1.46
N GLY A 50 12.28 -38.24 2.67
CA GLY A 50 13.64 -38.77 2.89
C GLY A 50 14.77 -37.81 2.49
N GLN A 51 14.48 -36.55 2.16
CA GLN A 51 15.46 -35.54 1.74
C GLN A 51 15.53 -34.39 2.77
N PRO A 52 16.73 -33.81 3.01
CA PRO A 52 16.87 -32.64 3.86
C PRO A 52 16.36 -31.37 3.15
N LEU A 53 15.65 -30.53 3.91
CA LEU A 53 15.25 -29.18 3.56
C LEU A 53 15.88 -28.20 4.55
N GLU A 54 16.70 -27.27 4.05
CA GLU A 54 17.46 -26.33 4.90
C GLU A 54 16.57 -25.28 5.60
N THR A 55 15.33 -25.11 5.13
CA THR A 55 14.29 -24.29 5.77
C THR A 55 12.92 -24.93 5.60
N PRO A 56 11.94 -24.65 6.48
CA PRO A 56 10.55 -25.08 6.29
C PRO A 56 9.78 -24.24 5.27
N LEU A 57 10.46 -23.30 4.59
CA LEU A 57 9.86 -22.29 3.74
C LEU A 57 9.97 -22.68 2.27
N GLY A 58 9.01 -22.22 1.48
CA GLY A 58 8.94 -22.51 0.06
C GLY A 58 8.16 -21.46 -0.71
N VAL A 59 8.09 -21.66 -2.03
CA VAL A 59 7.20 -20.90 -2.91
C VAL A 59 6.12 -21.83 -3.45
N ALA A 60 4.90 -21.30 -3.55
CA ALA A 60 3.76 -22.09 -4.00
C ALA A 60 3.71 -22.17 -5.53
N ALA A 61 2.99 -23.18 -6.05
CA ALA A 61 2.68 -23.28 -7.47
C ALA A 61 1.98 -21.99 -7.94
N GLY A 62 2.63 -21.24 -8.81
CA GLY A 62 2.17 -19.90 -9.18
C GLY A 62 3.22 -19.11 -9.97
N PRO A 63 3.12 -17.77 -9.98
CA PRO A 63 4.04 -16.91 -10.72
C PRO A 63 5.52 -17.08 -10.33
N HIS A 64 5.80 -17.54 -9.10
CA HIS A 64 7.15 -17.68 -8.57
C HIS A 64 7.92 -18.91 -9.08
N THR A 65 7.25 -19.80 -9.81
CA THR A 65 7.84 -21.07 -10.29
C THR A 65 7.65 -21.28 -11.78
N GLN A 66 7.44 -20.20 -12.56
CA GLN A 66 7.27 -20.29 -14.02
C GLN A 66 8.60 -20.30 -14.79
N LEU A 67 9.49 -19.36 -14.47
CA LEU A 67 10.78 -19.19 -15.15
C LEU A 67 11.95 -19.55 -14.22
N ALA A 68 13.08 -19.93 -14.79
CA ALA A 68 14.26 -20.32 -14.03
C ALA A 68 14.74 -19.22 -13.07
N GLN A 69 14.70 -17.95 -13.50
CA GLN A 69 15.06 -16.82 -12.65
C GLN A 69 14.13 -16.63 -11.44
N ASN A 70 12.86 -17.05 -11.51
CA ASN A 70 11.93 -16.95 -10.37
C ASN A 70 12.33 -17.96 -9.30
N ILE A 71 12.59 -19.19 -9.73
CA ILE A 71 13.03 -20.29 -8.86
C ILE A 71 14.37 -19.92 -8.21
N ILE A 72 15.35 -19.47 -8.99
CA ILE A 72 16.67 -19.05 -8.48
C ILE A 72 16.52 -17.89 -7.49
N SER A 73 15.72 -16.85 -7.81
CA SER A 73 15.50 -15.71 -6.90
C SER A 73 14.88 -16.15 -5.58
N SER A 74 13.89 -17.05 -5.62
CA SER A 74 13.27 -17.59 -4.40
C SER A 74 14.25 -18.43 -3.57
N TRP A 75 15.08 -19.25 -4.21
CA TRP A 75 16.09 -20.07 -3.56
C TRP A 75 17.18 -19.22 -2.90
N LEU A 76 17.65 -18.16 -3.60
CA LEU A 76 18.60 -17.20 -3.05
C LEU A 76 18.08 -16.56 -1.76
N CYS A 77 16.78 -16.27 -1.67
CA CYS A 77 16.17 -15.68 -0.47
C CYS A 77 15.73 -16.71 0.59
N GLY A 78 16.05 -17.99 0.43
CA GLY A 78 15.85 -19.03 1.46
C GLY A 78 14.64 -19.94 1.29
N ALA A 79 13.92 -19.88 0.16
CA ALA A 79 12.94 -20.91 -0.18
C ALA A 79 13.66 -22.24 -0.48
N ARG A 80 13.15 -23.35 0.07
CA ARG A 80 13.68 -24.70 -0.12
C ARG A 80 12.66 -25.72 -0.58
N TYR A 81 11.38 -25.49 -0.32
CA TYR A 81 10.32 -26.27 -0.95
C TYR A 81 9.75 -25.52 -2.16
N ILE A 82 10.20 -25.89 -3.37
CA ILE A 82 9.82 -25.23 -4.62
C ILE A 82 8.68 -26.01 -5.25
N GLU A 83 7.45 -25.55 -5.04
CA GLU A 83 6.28 -26.14 -5.67
C GLU A 83 6.14 -25.62 -7.10
N LEU A 84 6.48 -26.48 -8.05
CA LEU A 84 6.48 -26.14 -9.47
C LEU A 84 5.05 -25.87 -9.94
N LYS A 85 4.93 -25.01 -10.94
CA LYS A 85 3.65 -24.58 -11.48
C LYS A 85 2.90 -25.80 -12.06
N THR A 86 1.58 -25.79 -11.89
CA THR A 86 0.73 -26.94 -12.24
C THR A 86 0.75 -27.17 -13.75
N VAL A 87 1.31 -28.30 -14.16
CA VAL A 87 1.42 -28.67 -15.57
C VAL A 87 0.11 -29.20 -16.12
N GLN A 88 -0.10 -28.95 -17.42
CA GLN A 88 -1.38 -29.11 -18.07
C GLN A 88 -1.30 -29.73 -19.49
N THR A 89 -2.34 -30.43 -19.96
CA THR A 89 -2.35 -31.01 -21.32
C THR A 89 -2.52 -29.95 -22.41
N LEU A 90 -3.21 -28.85 -22.11
CA LEU A 90 -3.33 -27.70 -23.01
C LEU A 90 -2.02 -26.91 -22.95
N ASP A 91 -1.19 -27.05 -24.00
CA ASP A 91 0.15 -26.45 -24.09
C ASP A 91 0.14 -24.94 -24.40
N GLN A 92 -0.99 -24.37 -24.85
CA GLN A 92 -1.15 -22.94 -25.10
C GLN A 92 -2.52 -22.47 -24.61
N LEU A 93 -2.53 -21.42 -23.80
CA LEU A 93 -3.73 -20.84 -23.20
C LEU A 93 -3.80 -19.36 -23.52
N GLU A 94 -4.98 -18.91 -23.95
CA GLU A 94 -5.29 -17.49 -24.01
C GLU A 94 -5.80 -17.06 -22.64
N ILE A 95 -5.15 -16.06 -22.04
CA ILE A 95 -5.50 -15.56 -20.72
C ILE A 95 -5.82 -14.09 -20.80
N ASP A 96 -6.95 -13.72 -20.22
CA ASP A 96 -7.32 -12.33 -20.03
C ASP A 96 -6.32 -11.60 -19.13
N LYS A 97 -5.70 -10.54 -19.67
CA LYS A 97 -4.76 -9.67 -18.95
C LYS A 97 -5.40 -8.28 -18.72
N PRO A 98 -5.15 -7.62 -17.57
CA PRO A 98 -4.34 -8.09 -16.44
C PRO A 98 -5.01 -9.29 -15.76
N CYS A 99 -4.21 -10.25 -15.28
CA CYS A 99 -4.72 -11.50 -14.69
C CYS A 99 -4.57 -11.56 -13.15
N ILE A 100 -3.94 -10.56 -12.54
CA ILE A 100 -3.66 -10.48 -11.10
C ILE A 100 -4.02 -9.09 -10.56
N ASP A 101 -4.74 -9.05 -9.45
CA ASP A 101 -4.95 -7.87 -8.61
C ASP A 101 -4.56 -8.19 -7.17
N MET A 102 -3.55 -7.51 -6.62
CA MET A 102 -2.99 -7.78 -5.28
C MET A 102 -3.13 -6.62 -4.29
N GLU A 103 -3.99 -5.65 -4.57
CA GLU A 103 -4.12 -4.41 -3.79
C GLU A 103 -4.31 -4.69 -2.28
N GLN A 104 -5.48 -5.22 -1.90
CA GLN A 104 -5.77 -5.59 -0.51
C GLN A 104 -5.89 -7.11 -0.35
N GLU A 105 -6.95 -7.68 -0.90
CA GLU A 105 -7.09 -9.12 -1.13
C GLU A 105 -6.41 -9.50 -2.46
N GLY A 106 -5.94 -10.74 -2.59
CA GLY A 106 -5.39 -11.19 -3.87
C GLY A 106 -6.49 -11.78 -4.73
N TYR A 107 -6.73 -11.24 -5.92
CA TYR A 107 -7.57 -11.84 -6.95
C TYR A 107 -6.73 -12.27 -8.13
N ASN A 108 -7.07 -13.41 -8.72
CA ASN A 108 -6.49 -13.83 -9.99
C ASN A 108 -7.54 -14.47 -10.90
N CYS A 109 -7.32 -14.36 -12.21
CA CYS A 109 -8.13 -15.03 -13.23
C CYS A 109 -7.46 -16.30 -13.79
N GLU A 110 -6.17 -16.56 -13.49
CA GLU A 110 -5.40 -17.61 -14.17
C GLU A 110 -4.95 -18.77 -13.27
N TRP A 111 -5.18 -20.01 -13.73
CA TRP A 111 -5.00 -21.26 -12.98
C TRP A 111 -4.01 -22.24 -13.61
N SER A 112 -3.34 -21.83 -14.67
CA SER A 112 -2.60 -22.73 -15.56
C SER A 112 -1.19 -22.21 -15.86
N GLN A 113 -0.37 -23.10 -16.43
CA GLN A 113 0.98 -22.82 -16.91
C GLN A 113 0.90 -22.06 -18.24
N GLU A 114 1.60 -20.92 -18.37
CA GLU A 114 1.68 -20.17 -19.65
C GLU A 114 2.69 -20.76 -20.64
N LEU A 115 3.73 -21.45 -20.13
CA LEU A 115 4.73 -22.11 -20.97
C LEU A 115 4.24 -23.50 -21.42
N THR A 116 4.72 -23.97 -22.56
CA THR A 116 4.50 -25.37 -22.95
C THR A 116 5.20 -26.32 -21.96
N LEU A 117 4.77 -27.58 -21.90
CA LEU A 117 5.39 -28.58 -21.02
C LEU A 117 6.90 -28.74 -21.24
N ASP A 118 7.37 -28.65 -22.49
CA ASP A 118 8.79 -28.74 -22.81
C ASP A 118 9.55 -27.49 -22.36
N GLN A 119 8.96 -26.29 -22.53
CA GLN A 119 9.53 -25.04 -22.02
C GLN A 119 9.58 -25.02 -20.49
N SER A 120 8.53 -25.49 -19.81
CA SER A 120 8.50 -25.64 -18.34
C SER A 120 9.61 -26.56 -17.86
N PHE A 121 9.73 -27.76 -18.45
CA PHE A 121 10.81 -28.68 -18.13
C PHE A 121 12.18 -28.03 -18.32
N ASP A 122 12.40 -27.33 -19.44
CA ASP A 122 13.66 -26.65 -19.71
C ASP A 122 13.98 -25.59 -18.65
N GLN A 123 13.00 -24.81 -18.21
CA GLN A 123 13.20 -23.83 -17.14
C GLN A 123 13.51 -24.50 -15.80
N TYR A 124 12.89 -25.64 -15.49
CA TYR A 124 13.16 -26.38 -14.25
C TYR A 124 14.55 -27.01 -14.25
N LEU A 125 14.97 -27.62 -15.37
CA LEU A 125 16.31 -28.16 -15.54
C LEU A 125 17.37 -27.04 -15.52
N ASN A 126 17.09 -25.90 -16.15
CA ASN A 126 18.00 -24.76 -16.13
C ASN A 126 18.17 -24.21 -14.70
N ALA A 127 17.08 -24.06 -13.94
CA ALA A 127 17.14 -23.66 -12.54
C ALA A 127 17.91 -24.69 -11.69
N TRP A 128 17.66 -25.99 -11.89
CA TRP A 128 18.36 -27.08 -11.21
C TRP A 128 19.87 -26.98 -11.41
N VAL A 129 20.34 -26.92 -12.67
CA VAL A 129 21.76 -26.78 -13.01
C VAL A 129 22.36 -25.52 -12.41
N MET A 130 21.67 -24.38 -12.52
CA MET A 130 22.16 -23.11 -12.00
C MET A 130 22.25 -23.07 -10.47
N ILE A 131 21.32 -23.70 -9.74
CA ILE A 131 21.39 -23.75 -8.27
C ILE A 131 22.60 -24.59 -7.83
N HIS A 132 22.87 -25.74 -8.47
CA HIS A 132 24.06 -26.54 -8.15
C HIS A 132 25.36 -25.77 -8.44
N LEU A 133 25.42 -25.03 -9.55
CA LEU A 133 26.51 -24.10 -9.84
C LEU A 133 26.68 -23.04 -8.74
N LEU A 134 25.58 -22.39 -8.36
CA LEU A 134 25.56 -21.34 -7.34
C LEU A 134 25.94 -21.88 -5.96
N GLN A 135 25.59 -23.11 -5.61
CA GLN A 135 26.06 -23.71 -4.36
C GLN A 135 27.58 -23.77 -4.31
N LYS A 136 28.25 -24.10 -5.41
CA LYS A 136 29.71 -24.09 -5.46
C LYS A 136 30.26 -22.66 -5.40
N GLU A 137 29.77 -21.77 -6.25
CA GLU A 137 30.25 -20.38 -6.35
C GLU A 137 30.05 -19.59 -5.04
N LEU A 138 28.93 -19.82 -4.36
CA LEU A 138 28.60 -19.17 -3.09
C LEU A 138 29.11 -19.95 -1.87
N LYS A 139 29.78 -21.10 -2.07
CA LYS A 139 30.30 -21.99 -1.01
C LYS A 139 29.20 -22.49 -0.05
N LEU A 140 28.05 -22.84 -0.62
CA LEU A 140 26.87 -23.38 0.06
C LEU A 140 26.68 -24.89 -0.21
N THR A 141 27.63 -25.56 -0.85
CA THR A 141 27.55 -27.00 -1.14
C THR A 141 27.49 -27.81 0.15
N ARG A 142 26.47 -28.69 0.27
CA ARG A 142 26.36 -29.62 1.40
C ARG A 142 27.37 -30.75 1.30
N GLN A 143 27.82 -31.24 2.45
CA GLN A 143 28.78 -32.35 2.52
C GLN A 143 28.14 -33.71 2.22
N ASP A 144 26.84 -33.84 2.45
CA ASP A 144 26.07 -35.07 2.21
C ASP A 144 25.65 -35.25 0.74
N GLY A 145 25.97 -34.29 -0.13
CA GLY A 145 25.66 -34.33 -1.56
C GLY A 145 24.19 -34.01 -1.91
N HIS A 146 23.33 -33.75 -0.91
CA HIS A 146 21.96 -33.31 -1.18
C HIS A 146 21.91 -31.84 -1.59
N LEU A 147 20.85 -31.45 -2.32
CA LEU A 147 20.60 -30.06 -2.66
C LEU A 147 20.20 -29.21 -1.44
N GLY A 148 19.60 -29.83 -0.43
CA GLY A 148 18.98 -29.11 0.70
C GLY A 148 17.66 -28.42 0.32
N ALA A 149 17.13 -28.69 -0.88
CA ALA A 149 15.88 -28.18 -1.44
C ALA A 149 15.14 -29.30 -2.18
N ILE A 150 13.82 -29.18 -2.30
CA ILE A 150 12.95 -30.10 -3.03
C ILE A 150 12.21 -29.34 -4.12
N PHE A 151 12.27 -29.87 -5.34
CA PHE A 151 11.40 -29.46 -6.45
C PHE A 151 10.21 -30.41 -6.46
N ASN A 152 9.02 -29.89 -6.18
CA ASN A 152 7.79 -30.67 -6.10
C ASN A 152 6.93 -30.39 -7.33
N MET A 153 6.72 -31.42 -8.15
CA MET A 153 5.87 -31.32 -9.33
C MET A 153 4.42 -31.03 -8.91
N SER A 154 3.70 -30.25 -9.71
CA SER A 154 2.26 -30.08 -9.54
C SER A 154 1.55 -30.48 -10.83
N ILE A 155 0.55 -31.35 -10.74
CA ILE A 155 -0.27 -31.79 -11.88
C ILE A 155 -1.74 -31.52 -11.59
N GLY A 156 -2.54 -31.17 -12.60
CA GLY A 156 -3.96 -30.84 -12.39
C GLY A 156 -4.84 -31.22 -13.57
N TYR A 157 -5.13 -32.52 -13.73
CA TYR A 157 -5.97 -33.11 -14.78
C TYR A 157 -6.80 -34.27 -14.23
N ASP A 158 -7.75 -34.73 -15.03
CA ASP A 158 -8.31 -36.07 -14.86
C ASP A 158 -7.24 -37.14 -15.13
N LEU A 159 -7.52 -38.39 -14.78
CA LEU A 159 -6.57 -39.49 -14.97
C LEU A 159 -6.20 -39.65 -16.45
N LYS A 160 -7.15 -39.41 -17.36
CA LYS A 160 -6.92 -39.48 -18.80
C LYS A 160 -5.86 -38.45 -19.26
N GLY A 161 -5.95 -37.21 -18.78
CA GLY A 161 -4.98 -36.16 -19.06
C GLY A 161 -3.62 -36.46 -18.44
N ILE A 162 -3.58 -37.01 -17.23
CA ILE A 162 -2.30 -37.44 -16.60
C ILE A 162 -1.63 -38.56 -17.40
N LEU A 163 -2.42 -39.46 -17.99
CA LEU A 163 -1.94 -40.56 -18.84
C LEU A 163 -1.60 -40.13 -20.27
N SER A 164 -1.78 -38.87 -20.64
CA SER A 164 -1.43 -38.39 -21.97
C SER A 164 0.07 -38.48 -22.24
N GLU A 165 0.45 -38.62 -23.50
CA GLU A 165 1.85 -38.78 -23.89
C GLU A 165 2.72 -37.60 -23.47
N ASN A 166 2.23 -36.36 -23.62
CA ASN A 166 2.98 -35.15 -23.28
C ASN A 166 3.21 -35.02 -21.76
N VAL A 167 2.20 -35.30 -20.92
CA VAL A 167 2.33 -35.26 -19.46
C VAL A 167 3.22 -36.40 -18.96
N GLN A 168 3.04 -37.62 -19.47
CA GLN A 168 3.92 -38.75 -19.13
C GLN A 168 5.37 -38.50 -19.55
N ARG A 169 5.60 -37.88 -20.71
CA ARG A 169 6.94 -37.45 -21.16
C ARG A 169 7.53 -36.45 -20.18
N PHE A 170 6.78 -35.42 -19.79
CA PHE A 170 7.22 -34.43 -18.80
C PHE A 170 7.64 -35.11 -17.49
N ILE A 171 6.79 -35.97 -16.91
CA ILE A 171 7.09 -36.59 -15.61
C ILE A 171 8.32 -37.51 -15.70
N LYS A 172 8.44 -38.32 -16.76
CA LYS A 172 9.62 -39.18 -16.96
C LYS A 172 10.92 -38.38 -17.02
N ARG A 173 10.91 -37.23 -17.72
CA ARG A 173 12.07 -36.34 -17.79
C ARG A 173 12.38 -35.72 -16.43
N MET A 174 11.37 -35.36 -15.62
CA MET A 174 11.58 -34.87 -14.26
C MET A 174 12.18 -35.93 -13.32
N GLN A 175 11.82 -37.20 -13.51
CA GLN A 175 12.37 -38.33 -12.75
C GLN A 175 13.78 -38.73 -13.22
N ASN A 176 14.09 -38.55 -14.51
CA ASN A 176 15.42 -38.78 -15.06
C ASN A 176 15.65 -37.97 -16.34
N CYS A 177 16.50 -36.95 -16.26
CA CYS A 177 16.90 -36.07 -17.37
C CYS A 177 18.35 -36.29 -17.82
N SER A 178 18.89 -37.51 -17.76
CA SER A 178 20.31 -37.75 -18.03
C SER A 178 20.79 -37.21 -19.38
N THR A 179 19.96 -37.31 -20.42
CA THR A 179 20.29 -36.84 -21.77
C THR A 179 20.30 -35.32 -21.84
N GLU A 180 19.21 -34.69 -21.40
CA GLU A 180 19.06 -33.23 -21.44
C GLU A 180 20.07 -32.54 -20.51
N LEU A 181 20.36 -33.14 -19.35
CA LEU A 181 21.40 -32.64 -18.45
C LEU A 181 22.77 -32.67 -19.12
N ALA A 182 23.13 -33.78 -19.78
CA ALA A 182 24.40 -33.87 -20.49
C ALA A 182 24.51 -32.81 -21.61
N GLU A 183 23.43 -32.54 -22.33
CA GLU A 183 23.37 -31.47 -23.33
C GLU A 183 23.58 -30.08 -22.71
N ARG A 184 22.90 -29.78 -21.59
CA ARG A 184 23.06 -28.51 -20.87
C ARG A 184 24.48 -28.33 -20.36
N LEU A 185 25.06 -29.36 -19.74
CA LEU A 185 26.45 -29.33 -19.25
C LEU A 185 27.44 -29.15 -20.41
N THR A 186 27.27 -29.88 -21.52
CA THR A 186 28.10 -29.71 -22.72
C THR A 186 28.05 -28.27 -23.24
N SER A 187 26.84 -27.68 -23.27
CA SER A 187 26.65 -26.31 -23.74
C SER A 187 27.29 -25.26 -22.85
N LEU A 188 27.36 -25.51 -21.53
CA LEU A 188 27.93 -24.61 -20.54
C LEU A 188 29.43 -24.80 -20.34
N HIS A 189 29.99 -25.96 -20.66
CA HIS A 189 31.41 -26.28 -20.43
C HIS A 189 32.39 -25.23 -20.99
N PRO A 190 32.18 -24.63 -22.19
CA PRO A 190 33.04 -23.54 -22.66
C PRO A 190 33.01 -22.28 -21.78
N LEU A 191 31.89 -22.02 -21.10
CA LEU A 191 31.68 -20.85 -20.24
C LEU A 191 32.09 -21.10 -18.79
N TYR A 192 32.00 -22.36 -18.33
CA TYR A 192 32.39 -22.77 -16.98
C TYR A 192 33.15 -24.11 -17.01
N PRO A 193 34.47 -24.11 -17.22
CA PRO A 193 35.25 -25.35 -17.34
C PRO A 193 35.29 -26.23 -16.08
N GLN A 194 34.85 -25.73 -14.93
CA GLN A 194 34.85 -26.49 -13.67
C GLN A 194 33.56 -27.29 -13.44
N LEU A 195 32.71 -27.45 -14.47
CA LEU A 195 31.46 -28.22 -14.41
C LEU A 195 31.70 -29.67 -13.99
N ASP A 196 32.79 -30.30 -14.44
CA ASP A 196 33.09 -31.72 -14.18
C ASP A 196 33.28 -32.04 -12.69
N GLN A 197 33.45 -31.00 -11.86
CA GLN A 197 33.59 -31.13 -10.41
C GLN A 197 32.25 -31.09 -9.68
N LEU A 198 31.14 -30.84 -10.39
CA LEU A 198 29.80 -30.77 -9.83
C LEU A 198 29.10 -32.11 -9.96
N ASN A 199 28.53 -32.58 -8.85
CA ASN A 199 27.62 -33.71 -8.87
C ASN A 199 26.18 -33.19 -8.98
N ILE A 200 25.65 -33.14 -10.20
CA ILE A 200 24.26 -32.73 -10.47
C ILE A 200 23.40 -33.99 -10.68
N PRO A 201 22.43 -34.28 -9.80
CA PRO A 201 21.57 -35.44 -9.96
C PRO A 201 20.72 -35.35 -11.23
N THR A 202 20.49 -36.49 -11.89
CA THR A 202 19.61 -36.60 -13.06
C THR A 202 18.13 -36.62 -12.69
N GLN A 203 17.80 -36.85 -11.42
CA GLN A 203 16.43 -36.80 -10.91
C GLN A 203 16.18 -35.42 -10.30
N ILE A 204 15.34 -34.62 -10.98
CA ILE A 204 14.92 -33.31 -10.48
C ILE A 204 13.83 -33.49 -9.41
N SER A 205 12.89 -34.40 -9.64
CA SER A 205 11.77 -34.63 -8.74
C SER A 205 11.26 -36.07 -8.79
N ASN A 206 10.83 -36.57 -7.63
CA ASN A 206 10.17 -37.86 -7.44
C ASN A 206 8.86 -37.72 -6.64
N ASN A 207 8.34 -36.49 -6.52
CA ASN A 207 7.23 -36.16 -5.65
C ASN A 207 6.25 -35.23 -6.37
N ILE A 208 4.96 -35.48 -6.16
CA ILE A 208 3.87 -34.86 -6.93
C ILE A 208 2.79 -34.33 -5.99
N THR A 209 2.40 -33.08 -6.18
CA THR A 209 1.15 -32.51 -5.67
C THR A 209 0.06 -32.56 -6.73
N LEU A 210 -0.99 -33.32 -6.45
CA LEU A 210 -2.22 -33.32 -7.23
C LEU A 210 -3.04 -32.08 -6.87
N SER A 211 -3.06 -31.12 -7.79
CA SER A 211 -3.97 -29.97 -7.75
C SER A 211 -5.34 -30.44 -8.24
N THR A 212 -6.25 -30.70 -7.32
CA THR A 212 -7.63 -31.08 -7.65
C THR A 212 -8.29 -29.91 -8.39
N MET A 213 -8.72 -30.14 -9.64
CA MET A 213 -9.49 -29.14 -10.38
C MET A 213 -10.82 -28.88 -9.66
N HIS A 214 -11.29 -27.64 -9.70
CA HIS A 214 -12.65 -27.33 -9.25
C HIS A 214 -13.64 -28.20 -10.02
N GLY A 215 -14.49 -28.89 -9.28
CA GLY A 215 -15.43 -29.84 -9.87
C GLY A 215 -14.91 -31.22 -10.25
N CYS A 216 -13.69 -31.59 -9.86
CA CYS A 216 -13.17 -32.95 -10.06
C CYS A 216 -13.95 -33.97 -9.18
N PRO A 217 -14.55 -35.03 -9.77
CA PRO A 217 -15.24 -36.07 -9.00
C PRO A 217 -14.35 -36.74 -7.97
N SER A 218 -14.91 -37.10 -6.81
CA SER A 218 -14.17 -37.70 -5.70
C SER A 218 -13.51 -39.03 -6.07
N ASP A 219 -14.18 -39.84 -6.88
CA ASP A 219 -13.64 -41.12 -7.37
C ASP A 219 -12.45 -40.91 -8.31
N GLU A 220 -12.43 -39.81 -9.07
CA GLU A 220 -11.32 -39.45 -9.95
C GLU A 220 -10.07 -39.06 -9.13
N ILE A 221 -10.24 -38.27 -8.07
CA ILE A 221 -9.16 -37.89 -7.15
C ILE A 221 -8.51 -39.13 -6.54
N GLU A 222 -9.31 -40.09 -6.05
CA GLU A 222 -8.78 -41.33 -5.48
C GLU A 222 -8.04 -42.15 -6.54
N LYS A 223 -8.61 -42.36 -7.73
CA LYS A 223 -7.97 -43.11 -8.82
C LYS A 223 -6.61 -42.54 -9.19
N ILE A 224 -6.51 -41.21 -9.30
CA ILE A 224 -5.25 -40.54 -9.59
C ILE A 224 -4.25 -40.75 -8.45
N GLY A 225 -4.66 -40.53 -7.20
CA GLY A 225 -3.81 -40.75 -6.03
C GLY A 225 -3.26 -42.18 -5.97
N ARG A 226 -4.11 -43.18 -6.25
CA ARG A 226 -3.70 -44.58 -6.35
C ARG A 226 -2.72 -44.81 -7.50
N TYR A 227 -2.95 -44.23 -8.67
CA TYR A 227 -2.03 -44.35 -9.81
C TYR A 227 -0.63 -43.81 -9.46
N LEU A 228 -0.56 -42.61 -8.86
CA LEU A 228 0.70 -41.99 -8.45
C LEU A 228 1.46 -42.84 -7.42
N ILE A 229 0.75 -43.41 -6.43
CA ILE A 229 1.36 -44.21 -5.36
C ILE A 229 1.71 -45.64 -5.82
N GLU A 230 0.80 -46.32 -6.50
CA GLU A 230 0.94 -47.75 -6.83
C GLU A 230 1.73 -48.02 -8.09
N GLN A 231 1.52 -47.21 -9.13
CA GLN A 231 2.05 -47.46 -10.47
C GLN A 231 3.30 -46.62 -10.73
N MET A 232 3.32 -45.37 -10.26
CA MET A 232 4.48 -44.49 -10.41
C MET A 232 5.42 -44.51 -9.22
N GLU A 233 4.97 -45.01 -8.06
CA GLU A 233 5.73 -45.13 -6.82
C GLU A 233 6.40 -43.80 -6.42
N VAL A 234 5.64 -42.70 -6.49
CA VAL A 234 6.08 -41.35 -6.11
C VAL A 234 5.45 -40.88 -4.79
N ASP A 235 6.17 -40.03 -4.06
CA ASP A 235 5.60 -39.34 -2.91
C ASP A 235 4.46 -38.42 -3.37
N THR A 236 3.30 -38.56 -2.75
CA THR A 236 2.06 -37.98 -3.28
C THR A 236 1.41 -37.04 -2.28
N THR A 237 1.06 -35.83 -2.73
CA THR A 237 0.34 -34.83 -1.95
C THR A 237 -0.98 -34.51 -2.62
N ILE A 238 -2.10 -34.49 -1.88
CA ILE A 238 -3.39 -34.04 -2.42
C ILE A 238 -3.71 -32.64 -1.93
N LYS A 239 -3.95 -31.72 -2.87
CA LYS A 239 -4.43 -30.37 -2.57
C LYS A 239 -5.91 -30.40 -2.20
N LEU A 240 -6.29 -29.71 -1.14
CA LEU A 240 -7.65 -29.62 -0.62
C LEU A 240 -8.11 -28.16 -0.55
N ASN A 241 -9.37 -27.92 -0.93
CA ASN A 241 -9.98 -26.60 -0.97
C ASN A 241 -10.75 -26.26 0.33
N PRO A 242 -10.88 -24.97 0.71
CA PRO A 242 -11.61 -24.57 1.90
C PRO A 242 -13.10 -24.89 1.82
N THR A 243 -13.64 -25.15 0.61
CA THR A 243 -15.03 -25.57 0.34
C THR A 243 -15.47 -26.76 1.20
N LEU A 244 -14.52 -27.60 1.66
CA LEU A 244 -14.72 -28.66 2.65
C LEU A 244 -15.29 -28.19 4.01
N LEU A 245 -15.21 -26.89 4.32
CA LEU A 245 -15.84 -26.31 5.52
C LEU A 245 -17.36 -26.12 5.37
N GLY A 246 -17.87 -26.10 4.14
CA GLY A 246 -19.27 -25.83 3.83
C GLY A 246 -19.58 -24.35 3.61
N ALA A 247 -20.68 -24.07 2.90
CA ALA A 247 -21.04 -22.73 2.44
C ALA A 247 -21.30 -21.74 3.58
N ASP A 248 -22.08 -22.16 4.58
CA ASP A 248 -22.47 -21.30 5.70
C ASP A 248 -21.25 -20.85 6.51
N GLU A 249 -20.32 -21.76 6.81
CA GLU A 249 -19.12 -21.46 7.58
C GLU A 249 -18.19 -20.51 6.82
N ILE A 250 -17.95 -20.75 5.52
CA ILE A 250 -17.06 -19.88 4.74
C ILE A 250 -17.65 -18.47 4.61
N ARG A 251 -18.93 -18.36 4.26
CA ARG A 251 -19.62 -17.07 4.14
C ARG A 251 -19.65 -16.32 5.47
N ASP A 252 -19.88 -17.03 6.57
CA ASP A 252 -19.84 -16.42 7.89
C ASP A 252 -18.43 -15.90 8.25
N VAL A 253 -17.37 -16.71 8.05
CA VAL A 253 -16.00 -16.25 8.28
C VAL A 253 -15.68 -15.04 7.42
N ILE A 254 -15.84 -15.13 6.10
CA ILE A 254 -15.41 -14.10 5.15
C ILE A 254 -16.24 -12.83 5.30
N ASN A 255 -17.57 -12.95 5.25
CA ASN A 255 -18.45 -11.79 5.19
C ASN A 255 -18.76 -11.23 6.57
N ASN A 256 -19.03 -12.06 7.58
CA ASN A 256 -19.48 -11.57 8.90
C ASN A 256 -18.33 -11.34 9.86
N ARG A 257 -17.48 -12.34 10.08
CA ARG A 257 -16.37 -12.24 11.02
C ARG A 257 -15.27 -11.36 10.47
N LEU A 258 -14.79 -11.57 9.24
CA LEU A 258 -13.68 -10.80 8.68
C LEU A 258 -14.12 -9.48 8.02
N GLY A 259 -15.41 -9.28 7.73
CA GLY A 259 -15.93 -8.03 7.19
C GLY A 259 -15.73 -7.81 5.68
N TYR A 260 -15.37 -8.85 4.91
CA TYR A 260 -15.28 -8.78 3.44
C TYR A 260 -16.67 -8.84 2.79
N LYS A 261 -17.49 -7.80 3.00
CA LYS A 261 -18.91 -7.77 2.59
C LYS A 261 -19.14 -7.79 1.07
N ASN A 262 -18.16 -7.33 0.31
CA ASN A 262 -18.17 -7.26 -1.15
C ASN A 262 -17.62 -8.53 -1.83
N VAL A 263 -17.14 -9.51 -1.07
CA VAL A 263 -16.72 -10.80 -1.63
C VAL A 263 -17.95 -11.71 -1.74
N ILE A 264 -18.29 -12.10 -2.96
CA ILE A 264 -19.43 -12.98 -3.25
C ILE A 264 -18.92 -14.36 -3.63
N ILE A 265 -19.26 -15.37 -2.83
CA ILE A 265 -18.88 -16.77 -3.07
C ILE A 265 -20.10 -17.50 -3.67
N PRO A 266 -20.03 -17.95 -4.94
CA PRO A 266 -21.16 -18.60 -5.61
C PRO A 266 -21.49 -19.98 -4.99
N ASP A 267 -22.74 -20.43 -5.10
CA ASP A 267 -23.13 -21.79 -4.67
C ASP A 267 -22.45 -22.87 -5.51
N GLN A 268 -22.19 -22.58 -6.79
CA GLN A 268 -21.49 -23.45 -7.73
C GLN A 268 -20.10 -23.88 -7.24
N ALA A 269 -19.40 -23.02 -6.47
CA ALA A 269 -18.10 -23.33 -5.88
C ALA A 269 -18.17 -24.53 -4.92
N PHE A 270 -19.35 -24.84 -4.37
CA PHE A 270 -19.56 -25.97 -3.47
C PHE A 270 -20.11 -27.18 -4.19
N GLU A 271 -20.98 -27.02 -5.19
CA GLU A 271 -21.73 -28.12 -5.82
C GLU A 271 -20.82 -29.20 -6.38
N HIS A 272 -19.79 -28.79 -7.11
CA HIS A 272 -18.90 -29.70 -7.84
C HIS A 272 -17.66 -30.12 -7.04
N ASP A 273 -17.29 -29.38 -5.99
CA ASP A 273 -16.09 -29.67 -5.19
C ASP A 273 -16.26 -30.91 -4.28
N LEU A 274 -15.12 -31.52 -3.93
CA LEU A 274 -15.00 -32.67 -3.03
C LEU A 274 -15.75 -32.42 -1.71
N LYS A 275 -16.57 -33.38 -1.29
CA LYS A 275 -17.32 -33.31 -0.02
C LYS A 275 -16.50 -33.84 1.14
N TYR A 276 -16.76 -33.31 2.34
CA TYR A 276 -15.99 -33.64 3.54
C TYR A 276 -15.98 -35.16 3.88
N PRO A 277 -17.10 -35.90 3.87
CA PRO A 277 -17.07 -37.33 4.16
C PRO A 277 -16.25 -38.15 3.16
N ASP A 278 -16.38 -37.85 1.86
CA ASP A 278 -15.62 -38.52 0.81
C ASP A 278 -14.13 -38.19 0.90
N CYS A 279 -13.80 -36.93 1.23
CA CYS A 279 -12.43 -36.50 1.47
C CYS A 279 -11.75 -37.38 2.53
N ILE A 280 -12.36 -37.54 3.71
CA ILE A 280 -11.77 -38.33 4.80
C ILE A 280 -11.51 -39.77 4.34
N LYS A 281 -12.46 -40.40 3.65
CA LYS A 281 -12.30 -41.76 3.14
C LYS A 281 -11.14 -41.89 2.15
N ILE A 282 -10.99 -40.93 1.24
CA ILE A 282 -9.87 -40.89 0.28
C ILE A 282 -8.54 -40.77 1.02
N LEU A 283 -8.46 -39.88 2.02
CA LEU A 283 -7.25 -39.69 2.81
C LEU A 283 -6.86 -40.98 3.55
N GLU A 284 -7.80 -41.66 4.21
CA GLU A 284 -7.55 -42.95 4.88
C GLU A 284 -7.02 -44.02 3.92
N ASN A 285 -7.67 -44.16 2.76
CA ASN A 285 -7.30 -45.14 1.74
C ASN A 285 -5.89 -44.90 1.19
N LEU A 286 -5.57 -43.65 0.84
CA LEU A 286 -4.29 -43.31 0.24
C LEU A 286 -3.15 -43.29 1.26
N THR A 287 -3.40 -42.88 2.51
CA THR A 287 -2.42 -43.03 3.60
C THR A 287 -2.04 -44.50 3.79
N THR A 288 -3.04 -45.39 3.85
CA THR A 288 -2.81 -46.84 4.00
C THR A 288 -2.01 -47.40 2.82
N LEU A 289 -2.38 -46.98 1.61
CA LEU A 289 -1.73 -47.44 0.39
C LEU A 289 -0.28 -46.98 0.27
N ALA A 290 0.00 -45.72 0.61
CA ALA A 290 1.34 -45.16 0.61
C ALA A 290 2.26 -45.89 1.59
N GLN A 291 1.75 -46.22 2.79
CA GLN A 291 2.47 -47.05 3.76
C GLN A 291 2.80 -48.44 3.21
N GLN A 292 1.88 -49.08 2.49
CA GLN A 292 2.12 -50.39 1.85
C GLN A 292 3.18 -50.33 0.74
N LYS A 293 3.25 -49.19 0.03
CA LYS A 293 4.19 -48.96 -1.07
C LYS A 293 5.52 -48.36 -0.64
N GLY A 294 5.65 -47.91 0.60
CA GLY A 294 6.87 -47.29 1.13
C GLY A 294 7.13 -45.88 0.59
N VAL A 295 6.09 -45.17 0.14
CA VAL A 295 6.16 -43.77 -0.29
C VAL A 295 5.44 -42.87 0.72
N ALA A 296 5.75 -41.58 0.72
CA ALA A 296 5.07 -40.62 1.58
C ALA A 296 3.72 -40.19 0.99
N PHE A 297 2.75 -39.97 1.87
CA PHE A 297 1.48 -39.34 1.54
C PHE A 297 1.22 -38.17 2.46
N SER A 298 0.74 -37.07 1.90
CA SER A 298 0.40 -35.86 2.66
C SER A 298 -0.73 -35.07 2.00
N ILE A 299 -1.19 -34.00 2.65
CA ILE A 299 -2.15 -33.07 2.07
C ILE A 299 -1.59 -31.66 1.98
N LYS A 300 -2.18 -30.85 1.10
CA LYS A 300 -1.89 -29.43 0.97
C LYS A 300 -3.17 -28.61 1.12
N LEU A 301 -3.18 -27.65 2.04
CA LEU A 301 -4.31 -26.73 2.15
C LEU A 301 -4.11 -25.52 1.23
N THR A 302 -5.08 -25.32 0.34
CA THR A 302 -5.00 -24.46 -0.85
C THR A 302 -4.76 -22.98 -0.56
N ASN A 303 -4.38 -22.26 -1.61
CA ASN A 303 -4.11 -20.83 -1.68
C ASN A 303 -5.25 -20.00 -2.26
N THR A 304 -6.32 -20.62 -2.78
CA THR A 304 -7.36 -19.92 -3.56
C THR A 304 -8.79 -20.37 -3.23
N LEU A 305 -9.76 -19.48 -3.46
CA LEU A 305 -11.21 -19.73 -3.35
C LEU A 305 -11.93 -19.01 -4.49
N GLU A 306 -12.81 -19.71 -5.19
CA GLU A 306 -13.63 -19.15 -6.27
C GLU A 306 -14.62 -18.10 -5.75
N VAL A 307 -14.70 -16.96 -6.44
CA VAL A 307 -15.59 -15.82 -6.14
C VAL A 307 -16.10 -15.19 -7.43
N ILE A 308 -17.20 -14.44 -7.33
CA ILE A 308 -17.71 -13.66 -8.48
C ILE A 308 -16.73 -12.52 -8.79
N ASN A 309 -16.43 -12.33 -10.08
CA ASN A 309 -15.70 -11.16 -10.54
C ASN A 309 -16.61 -9.93 -10.47
N SER A 310 -16.41 -9.11 -9.44
CA SER A 310 -17.18 -7.90 -9.20
C SER A 310 -16.35 -6.61 -9.33
N LYS A 311 -15.11 -6.70 -9.82
CA LYS A 311 -14.19 -5.56 -9.93
C LYS A 311 -13.97 -5.20 -11.39
N ASP A 312 -13.81 -3.91 -11.66
CA ASP A 312 -13.50 -3.38 -13.01
C ASP A 312 -12.04 -3.61 -13.44
N VAL A 313 -11.22 -4.30 -12.63
CA VAL A 313 -9.80 -4.55 -12.91
C VAL A 313 -9.62 -5.66 -13.96
N PHE A 314 -10.51 -6.65 -13.98
CA PHE A 314 -10.45 -7.76 -14.92
C PHE A 314 -11.41 -7.55 -16.10
N PRO A 315 -11.10 -8.09 -17.30
CA PRO A 315 -12.01 -8.02 -18.43
C PRO A 315 -13.41 -8.55 -18.12
N THR A 316 -14.45 -7.84 -18.57
CA THR A 316 -15.87 -8.10 -18.25
C THR A 316 -16.41 -9.42 -18.82
N GLY A 317 -15.61 -10.17 -19.61
CA GLY A 317 -15.97 -11.48 -20.13
C GLY A 317 -15.96 -12.60 -19.08
N ASN A 318 -15.16 -12.44 -18.01
CA ASN A 318 -15.04 -13.45 -16.95
C ASN A 318 -15.96 -13.14 -15.78
N GLN A 319 -16.97 -13.99 -15.56
CA GLN A 319 -17.91 -13.86 -14.44
C GLN A 319 -17.32 -14.32 -13.10
N HIS A 320 -16.21 -15.06 -13.12
CA HIS A 320 -15.57 -15.66 -11.95
C HIS A 320 -14.12 -15.20 -11.84
N SER A 321 -13.63 -15.11 -10.61
CA SER A 321 -12.22 -14.87 -10.27
C SER A 321 -11.90 -15.66 -9.00
N TYR A 322 -10.64 -15.62 -8.55
CA TYR A 322 -10.23 -16.39 -7.40
C TYR A 322 -9.55 -15.56 -6.34
N LEU A 323 -10.17 -15.55 -5.17
CA LEU A 323 -9.68 -14.92 -3.95
C LEU A 323 -8.48 -15.69 -3.41
N SER A 324 -7.51 -14.98 -2.86
CA SER A 324 -6.29 -15.49 -2.26
C SER A 324 -5.75 -14.53 -1.19
N GLY A 325 -4.74 -14.97 -0.45
CA GLY A 325 -4.05 -14.17 0.56
C GLY A 325 -4.71 -14.21 1.94
N ARG A 326 -4.61 -13.09 2.67
CA ARG A 326 -5.02 -12.95 4.08
C ARG A 326 -6.40 -13.53 4.43
N PRO A 327 -7.49 -13.28 3.67
CA PRO A 327 -8.82 -13.79 4.03
C PRO A 327 -8.92 -15.32 4.09
N LEU A 328 -8.05 -16.04 3.37
CA LEU A 328 -8.08 -17.51 3.35
C LEU A 328 -7.35 -18.16 4.51
N HIS A 329 -6.48 -17.41 5.20
CA HIS A 329 -5.66 -17.98 6.27
C HIS A 329 -6.51 -18.59 7.40
N PRO A 330 -7.50 -17.87 7.98
CA PRO A 330 -8.34 -18.46 9.03
C PRO A 330 -9.13 -19.69 8.56
N LEU A 331 -9.61 -19.69 7.31
CA LEU A 331 -10.33 -20.81 6.72
C LEU A 331 -9.45 -22.06 6.61
N ALA A 332 -8.28 -21.92 6.01
CA ALA A 332 -7.38 -23.04 5.80
C ALA A 332 -6.87 -23.61 7.13
N VAL A 333 -6.56 -22.77 8.13
CA VAL A 333 -6.16 -23.25 9.46
C VAL A 333 -7.32 -23.97 10.17
N LYS A 334 -8.55 -23.46 10.06
CA LYS A 334 -9.73 -24.13 10.62
C LYS A 334 -9.96 -25.50 9.96
N LEU A 335 -9.77 -25.61 8.64
CA LEU A 335 -9.81 -26.89 7.95
C LEU A 335 -8.67 -27.82 8.41
N ALA A 336 -7.46 -27.29 8.61
CA ALA A 336 -6.34 -28.06 9.17
C ALA A 336 -6.69 -28.65 10.54
N SER A 337 -7.28 -27.85 11.43
CA SER A 337 -7.74 -28.29 12.75
C SER A 337 -8.74 -29.44 12.64
N LYS A 338 -9.78 -29.31 11.80
CA LYS A 338 -10.80 -30.37 11.58
C LYS A 338 -10.18 -31.66 11.06
N ILE A 339 -9.23 -31.59 10.13
CA ILE A 339 -8.55 -32.79 9.60
C ILE A 339 -7.67 -33.42 10.70
N GLN A 340 -6.88 -32.61 11.41
CA GLN A 340 -6.04 -33.13 12.50
C GLN A 340 -6.87 -33.79 13.60
N GLN A 341 -8.09 -33.32 13.87
CA GLN A 341 -8.98 -33.95 14.84
C GLN A 341 -9.35 -35.39 14.44
N ILE A 342 -9.59 -35.65 13.16
CA ILE A 342 -9.91 -37.00 12.65
C ILE A 342 -8.68 -37.91 12.69
N PHE A 343 -7.52 -37.39 12.30
CA PHE A 343 -6.27 -38.15 12.21
C PHE A 343 -5.44 -38.10 13.50
N SER A 344 -6.03 -37.75 14.64
CA SER A 344 -5.36 -37.68 15.96
C SER A 344 -4.07 -36.83 15.97
N GLY A 345 -3.99 -35.84 15.08
CA GLY A 345 -2.83 -34.96 14.91
C GLY A 345 -1.73 -35.49 13.99
N ASP A 346 -1.86 -36.68 13.41
CA ASP A 346 -0.77 -37.34 12.67
C ASP A 346 -0.78 -37.07 11.15
N MET A 347 -1.77 -36.36 10.62
CA MET A 347 -1.80 -36.01 9.20
C MET A 347 -0.66 -35.04 8.87
N ASP A 348 0.14 -35.34 7.84
CA ASP A 348 1.16 -34.45 7.29
C ASP A 348 0.49 -33.39 6.40
N ILE A 349 0.62 -32.12 6.79
CA ILE A 349 -0.08 -31.00 6.16
C ILE A 349 0.93 -29.94 5.72
N SER A 350 1.05 -29.77 4.40
CA SER A 350 1.65 -28.58 3.80
C SER A 350 0.62 -27.46 3.61
N PHE A 351 1.06 -26.21 3.53
CA PHE A 351 0.16 -25.06 3.63
C PHE A 351 0.56 -23.89 2.73
N SER A 352 -0.43 -23.17 2.18
CA SER A 352 -0.19 -22.02 1.29
C SER A 352 -1.20 -20.86 1.42
N ALA A 353 -2.05 -20.85 2.44
CA ALA A 353 -3.11 -19.85 2.59
C ALA A 353 -2.66 -18.62 3.39
N GLY A 354 -2.46 -17.47 2.73
CA GLY A 354 -2.25 -16.18 3.41
C GLY A 354 -1.08 -16.16 4.40
N ILE A 355 -0.03 -16.94 4.11
CA ILE A 355 1.16 -17.00 4.95
C ILE A 355 1.90 -15.66 4.88
N ASP A 356 2.38 -15.20 6.03
CA ASP A 356 3.37 -14.14 6.14
C ASP A 356 4.42 -14.39 7.22
N ALA A 357 5.38 -13.48 7.36
CA ALA A 357 6.47 -13.59 8.33
C ALA A 357 5.99 -13.77 9.79
N PHE A 358 4.77 -13.31 10.12
CA PHE A 358 4.27 -13.26 11.50
C PHE A 358 3.38 -14.45 11.86
N ASN A 359 2.90 -15.19 10.87
CA ASN A 359 2.07 -16.38 11.08
C ASN A 359 2.78 -17.72 10.78
N THR A 360 4.05 -17.71 10.35
CA THR A 360 4.82 -18.94 10.12
C THR A 360 5.07 -19.75 11.39
N TYR A 361 5.53 -19.10 12.45
CA TYR A 361 5.81 -19.74 13.74
C TYR A 361 4.58 -20.44 14.36
N PRO A 362 3.40 -19.79 14.49
CA PRO A 362 2.24 -20.49 15.02
C PRO A 362 1.82 -21.68 14.16
N LEU A 363 1.92 -21.62 12.83
CA LEU A 363 1.64 -22.78 11.96
C LEU A 363 2.61 -23.94 12.21
N LEU A 364 3.92 -23.65 12.31
CA LEU A 364 4.92 -24.68 12.56
C LEU A 364 4.75 -25.34 13.94
N LYS A 365 4.32 -24.60 14.97
CA LYS A 365 3.91 -25.18 16.27
C LYS A 365 2.72 -26.13 16.14
N GLY A 366 1.81 -25.88 15.21
CA GLY A 366 0.73 -26.81 14.85
C GLY A 366 1.16 -28.01 14.00
N ASN A 367 2.47 -28.18 13.77
CA ASN A 367 3.04 -29.17 12.85
C ASN A 367 2.62 -29.02 11.38
N ILE A 368 2.31 -27.79 10.96
CA ILE A 368 1.97 -27.49 9.57
C ILE A 368 3.26 -27.11 8.83
N LYS A 369 3.72 -27.99 7.92
CA LYS A 369 4.96 -27.82 7.16
C LYS A 369 5.00 -28.74 5.93
N PRO A 370 5.67 -28.35 4.83
CA PRO A 370 6.31 -27.05 4.59
C PRO A 370 5.29 -25.94 4.35
N LEU A 371 5.76 -24.69 4.47
CA LEU A 371 4.98 -23.48 4.27
C LEU A 371 5.36 -22.83 2.93
N THR A 372 4.45 -22.82 1.95
CA THR A 372 4.72 -22.25 0.62
C THR A 372 4.03 -20.91 0.39
N VAL A 373 4.81 -19.87 0.10
CA VAL A 373 4.34 -18.49 0.00
C VAL A 373 4.05 -18.10 -1.45
N CYS A 374 3.01 -17.31 -1.68
CA CYS A 374 2.75 -16.68 -2.98
C CYS A 374 2.28 -15.23 -2.82
N SER A 375 1.07 -15.01 -2.28
CA SER A 375 0.45 -13.68 -2.22
C SER A 375 1.32 -12.60 -1.55
N ASP A 376 2.10 -12.96 -0.53
CA ASP A 376 2.97 -12.00 0.17
C ASP A 376 4.19 -11.61 -0.67
N LEU A 377 4.71 -12.51 -1.53
CA LEU A 377 5.83 -12.25 -2.44
C LEU A 377 5.40 -11.50 -3.71
N LEU A 378 4.09 -11.43 -4.00
CA LEU A 378 3.54 -10.54 -5.03
C LEU A 378 3.35 -9.10 -4.55
N LYS A 379 3.58 -8.83 -3.25
CA LYS A 379 3.52 -7.47 -2.67
C LYS A 379 4.91 -6.84 -2.58
N PRO A 380 5.00 -5.50 -2.40
CA PRO A 380 6.27 -4.77 -2.39
C PRO A 380 7.33 -5.37 -1.45
N GLY A 381 8.57 -5.50 -1.92
CA GLY A 381 9.65 -6.25 -1.25
C GLY A 381 9.88 -7.65 -1.83
N GLY A 382 8.89 -8.25 -2.49
CA GLY A 382 9.10 -9.44 -3.32
C GLY A 382 9.74 -10.62 -2.60
N TYR A 383 10.66 -11.31 -3.28
CA TYR A 383 11.41 -12.46 -2.74
C TYR A 383 12.23 -12.12 -1.50
N GLU A 384 12.73 -10.89 -1.36
CA GLU A 384 13.55 -10.48 -0.21
C GLU A 384 12.76 -10.48 1.12
N ARG A 385 11.42 -10.52 1.06
CA ARG A 385 10.58 -10.74 2.25
C ARG A 385 10.92 -12.06 2.96
N LEU A 386 11.37 -13.10 2.24
CA LEU A 386 11.71 -14.39 2.86
C LEU A 386 12.85 -14.27 3.90
N VAL A 387 13.76 -13.30 3.74
CA VAL A 387 14.79 -12.99 4.75
C VAL A 387 14.16 -12.60 6.08
N GLN A 388 13.07 -11.82 6.04
CA GLN A 388 12.31 -11.48 7.23
C GLN A 388 11.64 -12.70 7.86
N TYR A 389 11.11 -13.64 7.07
CA TYR A 389 10.45 -14.84 7.61
C TYR A 389 11.43 -15.65 8.45
N ILE A 390 12.65 -15.83 7.93
CA ILE A 390 13.74 -16.54 8.60
C ILE A 390 14.15 -15.81 9.88
N THR A 391 14.24 -14.49 9.84
CA THR A 391 14.59 -13.65 10.99
C THR A 391 13.56 -13.75 12.10
N VAL A 392 12.27 -13.53 11.78
CA VAL A 392 11.17 -13.60 12.75
C VAL A 392 11.03 -15.01 13.34
N LEU A 393 11.14 -16.05 12.51
CA LEU A 393 11.09 -17.44 12.96
C LEU A 393 12.22 -17.74 13.95
N LYS A 394 13.45 -17.31 13.65
CA LYS A 394 14.61 -17.48 14.54
C LYS A 394 14.41 -16.75 15.87
N GLU A 395 13.99 -15.48 15.84
CA GLU A 395 13.74 -14.69 17.04
C GLU A 395 12.67 -15.32 17.94
N GLN A 396 11.59 -15.85 17.35
CA GLN A 396 10.53 -16.52 18.10
C GLN A 396 10.97 -17.87 18.67
N MET A 397 11.71 -18.68 17.91
CA MET A 397 12.31 -19.93 18.41
C MET A 397 13.28 -19.66 19.57
N GLN A 398 14.13 -18.65 19.45
CA GLN A 398 15.06 -18.25 20.51
C GLN A 398 14.33 -17.80 21.78
N LYS A 399 13.25 -17.00 21.62
CA LYS A 399 12.43 -16.54 22.75
C LYS A 399 11.79 -17.69 23.55
N GLU A 400 11.43 -18.79 22.88
CA GLU A 400 10.88 -19.99 23.52
C GLU A 400 11.93 -21.08 23.80
N ASN A 401 13.22 -20.81 23.59
CA ASN A 401 14.33 -21.78 23.73
C ASN A 401 14.16 -23.07 22.90
N ILE A 402 13.64 -22.95 21.68
CA ILE A 402 13.47 -24.06 20.74
C ILE A 402 14.71 -24.21 19.86
N SER A 403 15.30 -25.41 19.83
CA SER A 403 16.55 -25.71 19.12
C SER A 403 16.38 -26.23 17.69
N SER A 404 15.20 -26.70 17.30
CA SER A 404 14.95 -27.26 15.96
C SER A 404 13.48 -27.16 15.53
N ILE A 405 13.20 -27.29 14.23
CA ILE A 405 11.82 -27.42 13.71
C ILE A 405 11.12 -28.67 14.25
N ALA A 406 11.86 -29.73 14.56
CA ALA A 406 11.29 -30.95 15.15
C ALA A 406 10.78 -30.68 16.58
N ASP A 407 11.54 -29.93 17.38
CA ASP A 407 11.19 -29.58 18.76
C ASP A 407 10.06 -28.54 18.85
N LEU A 408 9.80 -27.81 17.77
CA LEU A 408 8.80 -26.74 17.72
C LEU A 408 7.36 -27.28 17.74
N ALA A 409 7.12 -28.45 17.17
CA ALA A 409 5.77 -28.99 16.98
C ALA A 409 5.14 -29.42 18.30
N ARG A 410 3.87 -29.07 18.51
CA ARG A 410 3.06 -29.58 19.62
C ARG A 410 2.90 -31.11 19.52
N PRO A 411 2.71 -31.80 20.66
CA PRO A 411 2.30 -33.22 20.66
C PRO A 411 1.07 -33.45 19.78
N ALA A 412 1.02 -34.57 19.06
CA ALA A 412 -0.03 -34.86 18.06
C ALA A 412 -1.45 -34.60 18.59
N ILE A 413 -1.77 -35.14 19.76
CA ILE A 413 -3.08 -35.01 20.41
C ILE A 413 -3.51 -33.56 20.73
N GLN A 414 -2.57 -32.60 20.74
CA GLN A 414 -2.84 -31.19 21.03
C GLN A 414 -2.91 -30.31 19.78
N ARG A 415 -2.56 -30.83 18.60
CA ARG A 415 -2.41 -30.01 17.38
C ARG A 415 -3.74 -29.43 16.90
N ALA A 416 -4.81 -30.21 16.91
CA ALA A 416 -6.14 -29.76 16.47
C ALA A 416 -6.66 -28.60 17.33
N ASP A 417 -6.67 -28.77 18.65
CA ASP A 417 -7.12 -27.75 19.62
C ASP A 417 -6.26 -26.48 19.53
N TYR A 418 -4.94 -26.64 19.42
CA TYR A 418 -4.03 -25.51 19.28
C TYR A 418 -4.29 -24.68 18.01
N LEU A 419 -4.56 -25.34 16.87
CA LEU A 419 -4.88 -24.64 15.62
C LEU A 419 -6.21 -23.89 15.71
N ASP A 420 -7.22 -24.47 16.37
CA ASP A 420 -8.52 -23.81 16.60
C ASP A 420 -8.38 -22.58 17.52
N ASP A 421 -7.63 -22.74 18.61
CA ASP A 421 -7.30 -21.64 19.52
C ASP A 421 -6.52 -20.51 18.83
N TYR A 422 -5.59 -20.87 17.96
CA TYR A 422 -4.84 -19.91 17.16
C TYR A 422 -5.77 -19.11 16.23
N VAL A 423 -6.69 -19.76 15.50
CA VAL A 423 -7.67 -19.05 14.65
C VAL A 423 -8.53 -18.12 15.49
N ARG A 424 -9.10 -18.62 16.59
CA ARG A 424 -9.98 -17.84 17.48
C ARG A 424 -9.28 -16.59 18.04
N SER A 425 -8.03 -16.73 18.46
CA SER A 425 -7.26 -15.63 19.04
C SER A 425 -6.71 -14.64 18.00
N SER A 426 -6.46 -15.09 16.77
CA SER A 426 -5.83 -14.27 15.71
C SER A 426 -6.81 -13.72 14.67
N ILE A 427 -8.08 -14.13 14.66
CA ILE A 427 -9.05 -13.76 13.60
C ILE A 427 -9.16 -12.24 13.38
N HIS A 428 -9.03 -11.46 14.46
CA HIS A 428 -9.07 -9.98 14.42
C HIS A 428 -7.96 -9.38 13.52
N LEU A 429 -6.82 -10.06 13.37
CA LEU A 429 -5.70 -9.63 12.52
C LEU A 429 -5.99 -9.76 11.02
N TYR A 430 -7.03 -10.50 10.64
CA TYR A 430 -7.42 -10.76 9.26
C TYR A 430 -8.68 -10.00 8.83
N HIS A 431 -9.20 -9.10 9.68
CA HIS A 431 -10.32 -8.26 9.30
C HIS A 431 -9.97 -7.36 8.11
N LYS A 432 -10.99 -7.08 7.29
CA LYS A 432 -10.91 -6.08 6.25
C LYS A 432 -10.72 -4.71 6.90
N ASN A 433 -9.63 -4.05 6.54
CA ASN A 433 -9.40 -2.66 6.90
C ASN A 433 -10.28 -1.79 5.98
N ASN A 434 -11.46 -1.41 6.45
CA ASN A 434 -12.37 -0.52 5.72
C ASN A 434 -11.89 0.93 5.83
N THR A 435 -10.91 1.33 5.03
CA THR A 435 -10.67 2.75 4.78
C THR A 435 -11.14 3.05 3.35
N PRO A 436 -12.36 3.59 3.16
CA PRO A 436 -12.84 3.98 1.84
C PRO A 436 -11.89 5.00 1.19
N GLY A 437 -11.57 4.83 -0.10
CA GLY A 437 -10.87 5.85 -0.90
C GLY A 437 -9.34 5.81 -0.93
N ASN A 438 -8.68 4.89 -0.21
CA ASN A 438 -7.21 4.85 -0.13
C ASN A 438 -6.56 4.10 -1.29
N SER A 439 -6.68 4.62 -2.52
CA SER A 439 -5.73 4.26 -3.56
C SER A 439 -4.42 5.01 -3.31
N ILE A 440 -3.29 4.31 -3.39
CA ILE A 440 -1.96 4.95 -3.46
C ILE A 440 -1.72 5.65 -4.80
N LYS A 441 -2.63 5.46 -5.77
CA LYS A 441 -2.54 6.09 -7.09
C LYS A 441 -2.92 7.56 -7.00
N ASN A 442 -2.02 8.40 -7.49
CA ASN A 442 -2.23 9.82 -7.68
C ASN A 442 -2.42 10.15 -9.17
N SER A 443 -2.71 11.41 -9.48
CA SER A 443 -2.96 11.88 -10.85
C SER A 443 -1.71 12.07 -11.71
N ARG A 444 -0.50 11.88 -11.16
CA ARG A 444 0.75 12.07 -11.88
C ARG A 444 0.89 11.00 -12.97
N GLN A 445 1.24 11.42 -14.17
CA GLN A 445 1.50 10.50 -15.28
C GLN A 445 2.87 9.83 -15.13
N LEU A 446 2.96 8.55 -15.53
CA LEU A 446 4.23 7.83 -15.53
C LEU A 446 5.00 8.14 -16.82
N GLY A 447 6.07 8.93 -16.72
CA GLY A 447 6.96 9.18 -17.85
C GLY A 447 7.98 8.06 -18.06
N LEU A 448 8.66 8.06 -19.21
CA LEU A 448 9.73 7.09 -19.52
C LEU A 448 10.86 7.11 -18.45
N PHE A 449 11.27 8.30 -18.01
CA PHE A 449 12.43 8.50 -17.11
C PHE A 449 12.09 9.22 -15.81
N ASP A 450 10.79 9.37 -15.54
CA ASP A 450 10.29 10.01 -14.34
C ASP A 450 9.48 9.00 -13.53
N CYS A 451 10.00 8.58 -12.38
CA CYS A 451 9.43 7.52 -11.54
C CYS A 451 9.42 7.89 -10.05
N ILE A 452 10.44 8.62 -9.60
CA ILE A 452 10.72 8.82 -8.19
C ILE A 452 9.93 10.02 -7.67
N SER A 453 9.10 9.75 -6.68
CA SER A 453 8.31 10.75 -5.96
C SER A 453 7.78 10.16 -4.68
N ALA A 454 7.71 10.98 -3.63
CA ALA A 454 7.02 10.60 -2.42
C ALA A 454 5.53 11.01 -2.51
N PRO A 455 4.58 10.06 -2.61
CA PRO A 455 3.16 10.40 -2.72
C PRO A 455 2.64 11.14 -1.48
N CYS A 456 3.28 10.95 -0.31
CA CYS A 456 2.96 11.70 0.89
C CYS A 456 3.31 13.20 0.79
N GLN A 457 4.36 13.57 0.02
CA GLN A 457 4.67 14.98 -0.26
C GLN A 457 3.63 15.56 -1.22
N GLU A 458 3.29 14.84 -2.29
CA GLU A 458 2.28 15.26 -3.28
C GLU A 458 0.86 15.40 -2.66
N GLY A 459 0.50 14.50 -1.75
CA GLY A 459 -0.77 14.56 -1.01
C GLY A 459 -0.82 15.63 0.07
N CYS A 460 0.27 16.35 0.35
CA CYS A 460 0.32 17.43 1.32
C CYS A 460 0.14 18.78 0.63
N ALA A 461 -0.89 19.55 1.01
CA ALA A 461 -1.18 20.84 0.37
C ALA A 461 -0.01 21.84 0.42
N THR A 462 0.83 21.78 1.46
CA THR A 462 2.03 22.64 1.57
C THR A 462 3.30 22.03 1.00
N THR A 463 3.19 20.84 0.39
CA THR A 463 4.30 20.04 -0.18
C THR A 463 5.47 19.85 0.80
N GLN A 464 5.16 19.58 2.07
CA GLN A 464 6.16 19.36 3.11
C GLN A 464 7.11 18.22 2.72
N ASP A 465 8.40 18.38 3.01
CA ASP A 465 9.40 17.33 2.77
C ASP A 465 9.37 16.25 3.87
N ILE A 466 8.35 15.39 3.78
CA ILE A 466 8.05 14.33 4.73
C ILE A 466 9.19 13.32 4.88
N PRO A 467 9.73 12.73 3.80
CA PRO A 467 10.82 11.78 3.93
C PRO A 467 12.06 12.37 4.60
N THR A 468 12.40 13.64 4.36
CA THR A 468 13.55 14.29 5.01
C THR A 468 13.36 14.47 6.51
N TYR A 469 12.24 15.03 6.97
CA TYR A 469 12.09 15.19 8.43
C TYR A 469 11.90 13.85 9.15
N LEU A 470 11.37 12.82 8.48
CA LEU A 470 11.33 11.46 9.02
C LEU A 470 12.74 10.85 9.10
N TYR A 471 13.57 11.00 8.07
CA TYR A 471 14.97 10.59 8.09
C TYR A 471 15.71 11.21 9.29
N LEU A 472 15.63 12.54 9.42
CA LEU A 472 16.29 13.29 10.49
C LEU A 472 15.78 12.86 11.88
N THR A 473 14.48 12.62 12.02
CA THR A 473 13.88 12.08 13.25
C THR A 473 14.44 10.70 13.60
N GLY A 474 14.56 9.80 12.62
CA GLY A 474 15.17 8.48 12.80
C GLY A 474 16.61 8.54 13.32
N GLN A 475 17.32 9.63 13.01
CA GLN A 475 18.70 9.91 13.41
C GLN A 475 18.82 10.80 14.65
N LYS A 476 17.71 11.08 15.36
CA LYS A 476 17.65 11.99 16.53
C LYS A 476 18.02 13.46 16.23
N ARG A 477 17.98 13.88 14.96
CA ARG A 477 18.27 15.24 14.49
C ARG A 477 17.00 16.10 14.47
N PHE A 478 16.32 16.21 15.61
CA PHE A 478 14.97 16.79 15.69
C PHE A 478 14.92 18.30 15.37
N ALA A 479 15.97 19.05 15.73
CA ALA A 479 16.10 20.46 15.40
C ALA A 479 16.06 20.71 13.88
N GLU A 480 16.83 19.91 13.13
CA GLU A 480 16.89 19.98 11.68
C GLU A 480 15.58 19.49 11.05
N ALA A 481 14.97 18.44 11.62
CA ALA A 481 13.64 17.98 11.22
C ALA A 481 12.59 19.09 11.35
N LEU A 482 12.65 19.88 12.43
CA LEU A 482 11.76 21.01 12.67
C LEU A 482 11.99 22.15 11.67
N LYS A 483 13.25 22.44 11.29
CA LYS A 483 13.58 23.39 10.22
C LYS A 483 12.97 22.96 8.89
N VAL A 484 13.09 21.68 8.53
CA VAL A 484 12.49 21.11 7.31
C VAL A 484 10.97 21.28 7.31
N ILE A 485 10.30 20.99 8.42
CA ILE A 485 8.84 21.22 8.53
C ILE A 485 8.51 22.71 8.35
N ARG A 486 9.21 23.60 9.06
CA ARG A 486 8.97 25.05 9.07
C ARG A 486 9.26 25.75 7.73
N SER A 487 10.09 25.15 6.87
CA SER A 487 10.34 25.65 5.50
C SER A 487 9.07 25.74 4.64
N SER A 488 8.03 24.97 4.99
CA SER A 488 6.79 24.87 4.21
C SER A 488 5.52 24.92 5.07
N ASN A 489 5.64 24.79 6.39
CA ASN A 489 4.51 24.78 7.31
C ASN A 489 4.84 25.60 8.57
N PRO A 490 4.33 26.83 8.70
CA PRO A 490 4.59 27.70 9.85
C PRO A 490 3.79 27.32 11.11
N LEU A 491 2.81 26.42 10.99
CA LEU A 491 1.92 26.01 12.09
C LEU A 491 2.05 24.51 12.45
N PRO A 492 3.27 23.99 12.70
CA PRO A 492 3.51 22.56 12.94
C PRO A 492 2.90 22.04 14.24
N ASN A 493 2.70 22.88 15.26
CA ASN A 493 2.06 22.47 16.51
C ASN A 493 0.57 22.19 16.27
N SER A 494 -0.14 23.16 15.69
CA SER A 494 -1.56 23.05 15.36
C SER A 494 -1.84 21.95 14.34
N THR A 495 -1.07 21.91 13.25
CA THR A 495 -1.21 20.87 12.22
C THR A 495 -0.67 19.51 12.69
N GLY A 496 0.15 19.46 13.74
CA GLY A 496 0.58 18.24 14.41
C GLY A 496 -0.58 17.55 15.14
N MET A 497 -1.57 18.31 15.61
CA MET A 497 -2.74 17.75 16.29
C MET A 497 -3.94 17.56 15.38
N ALA A 498 -4.28 18.57 14.57
CA ALA A 498 -5.60 18.65 13.92
C ALA A 498 -5.58 18.59 12.38
N CYS A 499 -4.43 18.29 11.76
CA CYS A 499 -4.36 18.13 10.30
C CYS A 499 -5.17 16.91 9.82
N ASP A 500 -5.77 17.08 8.64
CA ASP A 500 -6.48 16.06 7.88
C ASP A 500 -5.58 14.95 7.33
N HIS A 501 -4.27 15.21 7.28
CA HIS A 501 -3.22 14.24 7.08
C HIS A 501 -3.39 13.35 5.84
N LEU A 502 -3.92 13.91 4.74
CA LEU A 502 -4.02 13.23 3.43
C LEU A 502 -2.69 12.60 2.97
N CYS A 503 -1.56 13.17 3.39
CA CYS A 503 -0.22 12.60 3.18
C CYS A 503 -0.04 11.17 3.73
N GLN A 504 -0.72 10.83 4.82
CA GLN A 504 -0.71 9.50 5.42
C GLN A 504 -1.61 8.53 4.65
N GLU A 505 -2.74 9.00 4.12
CA GLU A 505 -3.62 8.19 3.26
C GLU A 505 -2.92 7.76 1.96
N GLN A 506 -2.07 8.63 1.41
CA GLN A 506 -1.25 8.35 0.22
C GLN A 506 0.04 7.58 0.54
N CYS A 507 0.28 7.20 1.79
CA CYS A 507 1.52 6.52 2.16
C CYS A 507 1.56 5.10 1.55
N THR A 508 2.52 4.86 0.65
CA THR A 508 2.73 3.56 -0.02
C THR A 508 2.96 2.39 0.93
N ARG A 509 3.26 2.68 2.19
CA ARG A 509 3.46 1.71 3.26
C ARG A 509 2.19 0.94 3.65
N VAL A 510 1.01 1.42 3.20
CA VAL A 510 -0.25 0.66 3.27
C VAL A 510 -0.15 -0.71 2.57
N ASN A 511 0.72 -0.85 1.56
CA ASN A 511 0.96 -2.11 0.84
C ASN A 511 1.91 -3.07 1.59
N TYR A 512 2.49 -2.64 2.72
CA TYR A 512 3.37 -3.41 3.57
C TYR A 512 2.70 -3.82 4.87
N ASP A 513 2.23 -2.82 5.63
CA ASP A 513 1.56 -3.03 6.91
C ASP A 513 0.53 -1.92 7.19
N ARG A 514 0.93 -0.78 7.77
CA ARG A 514 0.11 0.42 7.98
C ARG A 514 0.88 1.68 7.56
N PRO A 515 0.17 2.75 7.13
CA PRO A 515 0.76 4.06 6.95
C PRO A 515 1.62 4.55 8.12
N LEU A 516 2.57 5.42 7.80
CA LEU A 516 3.39 6.12 8.79
C LEU A 516 2.54 7.15 9.54
N GLN A 517 2.71 7.24 10.86
CA GLN A 517 2.02 8.21 11.74
C GLN A 517 2.61 9.61 11.58
N ILE A 518 2.54 10.16 10.36
CA ILE A 518 3.18 11.40 9.94
C ILE A 518 2.74 12.56 10.84
N ARG A 519 1.44 12.66 11.13
CA ARG A 519 0.86 13.69 12.00
C ARG A 519 1.44 13.63 13.41
N ARG A 520 1.52 12.43 14.01
CA ARG A 520 2.07 12.23 15.36
C ARG A 520 3.56 12.55 15.45
N ILE A 521 4.35 12.14 14.45
CA ILE A 521 5.78 12.48 14.38
C ILE A 521 5.97 14.00 14.26
N LYS A 522 5.20 14.67 13.40
CA LYS A 522 5.24 16.12 13.28
C LYS A 522 4.90 16.81 14.61
N HIS A 523 3.90 16.32 15.34
CA HIS A 523 3.54 16.85 16.67
C HIS A 523 4.66 16.68 17.69
N PHE A 524 5.32 15.51 17.69
CA PHE A 524 6.51 15.25 18.50
C PHE A 524 7.64 16.24 18.17
N ILE A 525 8.02 16.38 16.90
CA ILE A 525 9.11 17.28 16.47
C ILE A 525 8.79 18.73 16.83
N ALA A 526 7.55 19.18 16.63
CA ALA A 526 7.10 20.53 16.93
C ALA A 526 7.19 20.88 18.42
N ASN A 527 7.08 19.89 19.31
CA ASN A 527 7.17 20.05 20.75
C ASN A 527 8.56 19.76 21.33
N TYR A 528 9.43 19.06 20.59
CA TYR A 528 10.78 18.74 21.06
C TYR A 528 11.64 19.99 21.26
N GLU A 529 11.56 20.95 20.34
CA GLU A 529 12.25 22.23 20.44
C GLU A 529 11.28 23.39 20.68
N GLN A 530 10.80 23.50 21.92
CA GLN A 530 10.20 24.76 22.38
C GLN A 530 11.23 25.90 22.50
N GLN A 531 12.52 25.63 22.22
CA GLN A 531 13.64 26.57 22.32
C GLN A 531 14.57 26.62 21.09
N GLY A 532 14.14 26.12 19.92
CA GLY A 532 14.94 26.26 18.69
C GLY A 532 15.20 27.73 18.34
N GLU A 533 16.32 28.04 17.67
CA GLU A 533 16.67 29.40 17.25
C GLU A 533 15.51 30.06 16.48
N ALA A 534 15.16 31.28 16.90
CA ALA A 534 14.18 32.07 16.18
C ALA A 534 14.74 32.39 14.79
N MET A 535 13.98 32.04 13.75
CA MET A 535 14.29 32.50 12.40
C MET A 535 14.27 34.03 12.39
N ALA A 536 15.23 34.63 11.70
CA ALA A 536 15.32 36.07 11.53
C ALA A 536 14.90 36.45 10.09
N PRO A 537 14.31 37.64 9.89
CA PRO A 537 14.09 38.17 8.55
C PRO A 537 15.39 38.17 7.74
N LEU A 538 15.31 37.72 6.50
CA LEU A 538 16.45 37.61 5.58
C LEU A 538 16.88 38.98 5.03
N ARG A 539 15.96 39.93 4.97
CA ARG A 539 16.15 41.28 4.46
C ARG A 539 15.38 42.28 5.33
N ASP A 540 15.65 43.55 5.10
CA ASP A 540 14.87 44.66 5.64
C ASP A 540 14.21 45.39 4.47
N LEU A 541 12.93 45.09 4.19
CA LEU A 541 12.18 45.67 3.08
C LEU A 541 11.20 46.71 3.60
N ASP A 542 11.17 47.89 2.97
CA ASP A 542 10.16 48.93 3.25
C ASP A 542 8.90 48.71 2.39
N ILE A 543 8.42 47.47 2.38
CA ILE A 543 7.22 47.06 1.64
C ILE A 543 6.19 46.57 2.67
N HIS A 544 5.07 47.27 2.73
CA HIS A 544 4.06 47.08 3.78
C HIS A 544 2.93 46.20 3.26
N VAL A 545 2.56 45.17 4.03
CA VAL A 545 1.49 44.24 3.70
C VAL A 545 0.48 44.20 4.84
N ALA A 546 -0.78 44.49 4.54
CA ALA A 546 -1.88 44.30 5.47
C ALA A 546 -2.59 42.98 5.22
N ILE A 547 -2.86 42.23 6.28
CA ILE A 547 -3.59 40.96 6.20
C ILE A 547 -4.85 41.06 7.07
N VAL A 548 -6.01 40.82 6.48
CA VAL A 548 -7.30 40.87 7.17
C VAL A 548 -7.72 39.46 7.59
N GLY A 549 -7.63 39.18 8.89
CA GLY A 549 -7.88 37.88 9.51
C GLY A 549 -6.60 37.19 9.97
N ALA A 550 -6.53 36.81 11.25
CA ALA A 550 -5.39 36.11 11.85
C ALA A 550 -5.64 34.59 12.00
N GLY A 551 -6.34 33.99 11.03
CA GLY A 551 -6.50 32.54 10.91
C GLY A 551 -5.30 31.85 10.26
N PRO A 552 -5.37 30.52 10.00
CA PRO A 552 -4.23 29.75 9.46
C PRO A 552 -3.62 30.31 8.18
N SER A 553 -4.46 30.75 7.24
CA SER A 553 -4.04 31.34 5.96
C SER A 553 -3.31 32.67 6.18
N GLY A 554 -3.88 33.58 6.98
CA GLY A 554 -3.26 34.88 7.29
C GLY A 554 -1.95 34.74 8.06
N LEU A 555 -1.90 33.86 9.07
CA LEU A 555 -0.67 33.56 9.83
C LEU A 555 0.42 32.95 8.95
N SER A 556 0.04 32.11 7.97
CA SER A 556 0.99 31.51 7.03
C SER A 556 1.60 32.56 6.11
N ALA A 557 0.76 33.38 5.47
CA ALA A 557 1.25 34.49 4.63
C ALA A 557 2.15 35.45 5.42
N ALA A 558 1.75 35.78 6.65
CA ALA A 558 2.52 36.66 7.51
C ALA A 558 3.90 36.11 7.84
N TYR A 559 3.98 34.82 8.14
CA TYR A 559 5.25 34.16 8.45
C TYR A 559 6.22 34.23 7.27
N PHE A 560 5.79 33.82 6.07
CA PHE A 560 6.67 33.78 4.90
C PHE A 560 7.06 35.19 4.42
N LEU A 561 6.12 36.14 4.40
CA LEU A 561 6.44 37.54 4.05
C LEU A 561 7.39 38.18 5.06
N ALA A 562 7.17 37.99 6.35
CA ALA A 562 8.08 38.52 7.38
C ALA A 562 9.47 37.88 7.31
N LEU A 563 9.55 36.59 6.98
CA LEU A 563 10.82 35.91 6.76
C LEU A 563 11.61 36.51 5.58
N GLU A 564 10.94 36.89 4.49
CA GLU A 564 11.58 37.56 3.35
C GLU A 564 12.04 39.00 3.66
N GLY A 565 11.43 39.64 4.67
CA GLY A 565 11.78 40.99 5.15
C GLY A 565 10.67 42.04 5.07
N PHE A 566 9.46 41.68 4.64
CA PHE A 566 8.32 42.60 4.50
C PHE A 566 7.81 43.11 5.85
N LYS A 567 7.21 44.30 5.87
CA LYS A 567 6.52 44.85 7.06
C LYS A 567 5.07 44.38 7.07
N VAL A 568 4.77 43.40 7.91
CA VAL A 568 3.46 42.74 7.93
C VAL A 568 2.64 43.16 9.16
N GLU A 569 1.39 43.58 8.91
CA GLU A 569 0.40 43.86 9.95
C GLU A 569 -0.88 43.05 9.72
N LEU A 570 -1.34 42.32 10.75
CA LEU A 570 -2.60 41.57 10.72
C LEU A 570 -3.68 42.33 11.48
N PHE A 571 -4.91 42.29 10.96
CA PHE A 571 -6.10 42.86 11.59
C PHE A 571 -7.08 41.74 11.92
N GLU A 572 -7.26 41.45 13.21
CA GLU A 572 -8.11 40.37 13.71
C GLU A 572 -9.34 40.94 14.41
N SER A 573 -10.52 40.46 14.02
CA SER A 573 -11.80 40.90 14.58
C SER A 573 -12.05 40.46 16.02
N ASN A 574 -11.42 39.38 16.47
CA ASN A 574 -11.55 38.83 17.82
C ASN A 574 -10.37 39.22 18.73
N SER A 575 -10.48 38.89 20.01
CA SER A 575 -9.50 39.21 21.05
C SER A 575 -8.21 38.36 21.03
N GLN A 576 -8.15 37.33 20.16
CA GLN A 576 -7.03 36.39 20.02
C GLN A 576 -6.92 35.93 18.57
N ALA A 577 -5.70 35.66 18.11
CA ALA A 577 -5.39 35.11 16.79
C ALA A 577 -5.63 33.60 16.74
N GLY A 578 -5.47 33.00 15.56
CA GLY A 578 -5.63 31.57 15.28
C GLY A 578 -6.94 31.23 14.57
N GLY A 579 -7.90 32.15 14.49
CA GLY A 579 -9.18 31.94 13.80
C GLY A 579 -9.89 30.67 14.28
N MET A 580 -10.31 29.80 13.35
CA MET A 580 -11.00 28.54 13.69
C MET A 580 -10.19 27.63 14.64
N LEU A 581 -8.85 27.70 14.63
CA LEU A 581 -8.01 26.93 15.57
C LEU A 581 -8.30 27.31 17.02
N SER A 582 -8.46 28.61 17.28
CA SER A 582 -8.66 29.16 18.63
C SER A 582 -10.12 29.19 19.07
N TYR A 583 -11.07 29.20 18.12
CA TYR A 583 -12.50 29.43 18.43
C TYR A 583 -13.44 28.28 18.07
N ALA A 584 -13.08 27.34 17.17
CA ALA A 584 -14.01 26.31 16.71
C ALA A 584 -13.53 24.88 16.98
N ILE A 585 -12.25 24.58 16.77
CA ILE A 585 -11.74 23.22 16.97
C ILE A 585 -11.71 22.89 18.47
N PRO A 586 -12.35 21.81 18.95
CA PRO A 586 -12.42 21.50 20.38
C PRO A 586 -11.06 21.18 21.02
N ASP A 587 -10.92 21.44 22.33
CA ASP A 587 -9.67 21.24 23.07
C ASP A 587 -9.19 19.78 23.12
N PHE A 588 -10.12 18.81 23.04
CA PHE A 588 -9.78 17.38 22.95
C PHE A 588 -9.13 17.01 21.61
N ARG A 589 -9.23 17.86 20.57
CA ARG A 589 -8.52 17.69 19.28
C ARG A 589 -7.34 18.62 19.13
N LEU A 590 -7.45 19.87 19.61
CA LEU A 590 -6.42 20.89 19.46
C LEU A 590 -6.35 21.77 20.71
N SER A 591 -5.29 21.56 21.50
CA SER A 591 -5.10 22.34 22.72
C SER A 591 -4.76 23.81 22.41
N LYS A 592 -5.26 24.71 23.25
CA LYS A 592 -4.98 26.16 23.13
C LYS A 592 -3.47 26.47 23.17
N SER A 593 -2.71 25.79 24.03
CA SER A 593 -1.26 26.04 24.18
C SER A 593 -0.49 25.78 22.89
N GLU A 594 -0.90 24.80 22.09
CA GLU A 594 -0.23 24.44 20.84
C GLU A 594 -0.46 25.51 19.76
N VAL A 595 -1.66 26.08 19.70
CA VAL A 595 -1.98 27.21 18.81
C VAL A 595 -1.17 28.45 19.21
N GLU A 596 -1.04 28.70 20.52
CA GLU A 596 -0.31 29.86 21.04
C GLU A 596 1.19 29.78 20.73
N LEU A 597 1.79 28.57 20.79
CA LEU A 597 3.18 28.34 20.36
C LEU A 597 3.41 28.70 18.88
N ASP A 598 2.45 28.38 18.01
CA ASP A 598 2.53 28.74 16.60
C ASP A 598 2.39 30.26 16.39
N ILE A 599 1.45 30.91 17.06
CA ILE A 599 1.22 32.36 16.96
C ILE A 599 2.43 33.15 17.46
N GLU A 600 2.99 32.76 18.62
CA GLU A 600 4.16 33.43 19.20
C GLU A 600 5.39 33.31 18.29
N ARG A 601 5.52 32.20 17.54
CA ARG A 601 6.58 32.06 16.53
C ARG A 601 6.43 33.08 15.41
N VAL A 602 5.22 33.29 14.90
CA VAL A 602 4.96 34.30 13.86
C VAL A 602 5.25 35.71 14.39
N LYS A 603 4.83 36.01 15.62
CA LYS A 603 5.10 37.33 16.26
C LYS A 603 6.58 37.60 16.47
N LYS A 604 7.38 36.58 16.79
CA LYS A 604 8.85 36.70 16.94
C LYS A 604 9.57 37.13 15.66
N LEU A 605 8.96 36.98 14.48
CA LEU A 605 9.49 37.52 13.21
C LEU A 605 9.26 39.03 13.02
N GLY A 606 8.63 39.71 13.98
CA GLY A 606 8.32 41.14 13.91
C GLY A 606 6.95 41.46 13.32
N VAL A 607 6.12 40.44 13.11
CA VAL A 607 4.72 40.58 12.66
C VAL A 607 3.88 41.25 13.75
N LYS A 608 3.15 42.31 13.40
CA LYS A 608 2.22 43.00 14.31
C LYS A 608 0.80 42.47 14.12
N ILE A 609 0.10 42.19 15.22
CA ILE A 609 -1.30 41.74 15.19
C ILE A 609 -2.14 42.73 15.98
N HIS A 610 -3.13 43.33 15.31
CA HIS A 610 -4.13 44.23 15.90
C HIS A 610 -5.38 43.42 16.22
N TYR A 611 -5.60 43.14 17.50
CA TYR A 611 -6.79 42.43 18.00
C TYR A 611 -7.99 43.37 18.12
N ASP A 612 -9.18 42.78 18.20
CA ASP A 612 -10.46 43.49 18.33
C ASP A 612 -10.64 44.58 17.25
N HIS A 613 -10.03 44.37 16.08
CA HIS A 613 -9.97 45.31 14.98
C HIS A 613 -10.76 44.79 13.78
N LYS A 614 -12.09 44.86 13.89
CA LYS A 614 -12.98 44.54 12.78
C LYS A 614 -13.01 45.69 11.77
N ILE A 615 -12.68 45.40 10.51
CA ILE A 615 -12.94 46.31 9.39
C ILE A 615 -14.46 46.36 9.20
N ALA A 616 -15.07 47.45 9.66
CA ALA A 616 -16.53 47.53 9.80
C ALA A 616 -17.23 48.04 8.53
N ASP A 617 -16.52 48.82 7.72
CA ASP A 617 -17.09 49.48 6.55
C ASP A 617 -16.03 49.74 5.45
N THR A 618 -16.53 50.17 4.29
CA THR A 618 -15.71 50.49 3.12
C THR A 618 -14.71 51.62 3.37
N LYS A 619 -15.04 52.60 4.22
CA LYS A 619 -14.13 53.71 4.50
C LYS A 619 -12.89 53.23 5.23
N GLN A 620 -13.08 52.43 6.28
CA GLN A 620 -11.96 51.83 7.03
C GLN A 620 -11.09 50.94 6.13
N PHE A 621 -11.71 50.20 5.21
CA PHE A 621 -10.98 49.40 4.23
C PHE A 621 -10.14 50.26 3.28
N MET A 622 -10.69 51.37 2.76
CA MET A 622 -9.94 52.29 1.88
C MET A 622 -8.80 53.00 2.62
N ASP A 623 -9.00 53.37 3.88
CA ASP A 623 -7.92 53.93 4.71
C ASP A 623 -6.77 52.93 4.86
N LEU A 624 -7.06 51.63 4.98
CA LEU A 624 -6.04 50.58 4.97
C LEU A 624 -5.38 50.45 3.60
N TYR A 625 -6.19 50.43 2.53
CA TYR A 625 -5.74 50.34 1.15
C TYR A 625 -4.72 51.43 0.81
N ASP A 626 -4.92 52.68 1.21
CA ASP A 626 -4.02 53.78 0.85
C ASP A 626 -2.65 53.73 1.58
N ARG A 627 -2.52 52.95 2.66
CA ARG A 627 -1.33 52.94 3.53
C ARG A 627 -0.32 51.84 3.25
N VAL A 628 -0.71 50.80 2.53
CA VAL A 628 0.12 49.60 2.33
C VAL A 628 0.44 49.34 0.86
N ASN A 629 1.36 48.44 0.55
CA ASN A 629 1.67 48.02 -0.82
C ASN A 629 0.74 46.89 -1.29
N TYR A 630 0.38 45.98 -0.38
CA TYR A 630 -0.49 44.82 -0.68
C TYR A 630 -1.50 44.58 0.44
N ILE A 631 -2.67 44.05 0.07
CA ILE A 631 -3.69 43.55 1.01
C ILE A 631 -3.96 42.07 0.74
N TYR A 632 -3.95 41.26 1.80
CA TYR A 632 -4.42 39.88 1.75
C TYR A 632 -5.67 39.68 2.60
N LEU A 633 -6.74 39.20 1.97
CA LEU A 633 -8.01 38.88 2.61
C LEU A 633 -8.02 37.41 3.05
N ALA A 634 -7.93 37.18 4.37
CA ALA A 634 -7.81 35.86 4.99
C ALA A 634 -8.81 35.66 6.15
N MET A 635 -10.00 36.27 6.04
CA MET A 635 -11.03 36.29 7.08
C MET A 635 -11.84 35.00 7.22
N GLY A 636 -11.69 34.06 6.28
CA GLY A 636 -12.37 32.77 6.27
C GLY A 636 -13.89 32.82 6.04
N ALA A 637 -14.57 31.69 6.26
CA ALA A 637 -16.01 31.54 6.13
C ALA A 637 -16.69 31.61 7.51
N ALA A 638 -16.83 32.83 8.04
CA ALA A 638 -17.26 33.10 9.42
C ALA A 638 -18.78 33.10 9.67
N ARG A 639 -19.60 32.60 8.74
CA ARG A 639 -21.07 32.48 8.88
C ARG A 639 -21.50 31.03 8.78
N SER A 640 -22.44 30.55 9.59
CA SER A 640 -23.08 29.23 9.39
C SER A 640 -24.15 29.30 8.30
N LEU A 641 -24.32 28.23 7.53
CA LEU A 641 -25.41 28.12 6.56
C LEU A 641 -26.75 27.80 7.25
N ASP A 642 -27.82 28.33 6.67
CA ASP A 642 -29.21 28.15 7.13
C ASP A 642 -29.81 26.87 6.55
N LEU A 643 -30.64 26.17 7.33
CA LEU A 643 -31.32 24.94 6.89
C LEU A 643 -32.45 25.27 5.89
N ASN A 644 -32.96 26.49 5.92
CA ASN A 644 -34.11 26.97 5.15
C ASN A 644 -35.38 26.13 5.43
N ILE A 645 -35.64 25.88 6.71
CA ILE A 645 -36.83 25.14 7.19
C ILE A 645 -37.64 26.02 8.17
N PRO A 646 -38.95 25.77 8.31
CA PRO A 646 -39.78 26.55 9.24
C PRO A 646 -39.25 26.50 10.68
N GLU A 647 -39.39 27.63 11.37
CA GLU A 647 -39.05 27.82 12.79
C GLU A 647 -37.55 27.65 13.15
N GLU A 648 -36.62 27.67 12.18
CA GLU A 648 -35.19 27.42 12.43
C GLU A 648 -34.46 28.48 13.28
N GLU A 649 -35.05 29.66 13.46
CA GLU A 649 -34.54 30.78 14.26
C GLU A 649 -35.07 30.79 15.70
N SER A 650 -35.76 29.72 16.12
CA SER A 650 -36.41 29.62 17.43
C SER A 650 -35.43 29.41 18.57
N ALA A 651 -35.81 29.80 19.78
CA ALA A 651 -34.98 29.63 20.97
C ALA A 651 -34.73 28.14 21.28
N GLY A 652 -33.46 27.72 21.23
CA GLY A 652 -33.03 26.31 21.32
C GLY A 652 -32.38 25.79 20.04
N CYS A 653 -32.44 26.55 18.94
CA CYS A 653 -31.63 26.34 17.74
C CYS A 653 -30.34 27.15 17.82
N HIS A 654 -29.21 26.48 17.62
CA HIS A 654 -27.88 27.07 17.69
C HIS A 654 -27.14 26.81 16.38
N ASP A 655 -26.37 27.77 15.90
CA ASP A 655 -25.38 27.51 14.88
C ASP A 655 -24.12 26.87 15.52
N PHE A 656 -23.44 26.00 14.77
CA PHE A 656 -22.32 25.25 15.32
C PHE A 656 -21.10 26.12 15.66
N LEU A 657 -20.88 27.23 14.97
CA LEU A 657 -19.73 28.11 15.22
C LEU A 657 -19.87 28.81 16.56
N SER A 658 -21.03 29.40 16.83
CA SER A 658 -21.34 30.02 18.11
C SER A 658 -21.31 28.99 19.24
N PHE A 659 -21.91 27.81 19.02
CA PHE A 659 -21.89 26.73 20.01
C PHE A 659 -20.46 26.31 20.38
N LEU A 660 -19.62 25.98 19.41
CA LEU A 660 -18.23 25.56 19.67
C LEU A 660 -17.42 26.69 20.32
N LYS A 661 -17.61 27.93 19.87
CA LYS A 661 -16.97 29.12 20.44
C LYS A 661 -17.34 29.32 21.90
N ASP A 662 -18.62 29.23 22.26
CA ASP A 662 -19.10 29.41 23.62
C ASP A 662 -18.58 28.32 24.56
N VAL A 663 -18.48 27.08 24.09
CA VAL A 663 -17.87 26.00 24.88
C VAL A 663 -16.39 26.25 25.08
N LYS A 664 -15.65 26.58 24.01
CA LYS A 664 -14.20 26.84 24.06
C LYS A 664 -13.85 28.05 24.93
N GLN A 665 -14.71 29.06 24.97
CA GLN A 665 -14.59 30.23 25.85
C GLN A 665 -15.12 29.99 27.27
N GLN A 666 -15.63 28.79 27.57
CA GLN A 666 -16.24 28.41 28.84
C GLN A 666 -17.51 29.21 29.20
N ASN A 667 -18.17 29.82 28.21
CA ASN A 667 -19.47 30.46 28.34
C ASN A 667 -20.60 29.42 28.49
N LEU A 668 -20.41 28.22 27.93
CA LEU A 668 -21.35 27.10 28.01
C LEU A 668 -20.68 25.87 28.64
N LYS A 669 -21.21 25.39 29.77
CA LYS A 669 -20.58 24.33 30.59
C LYS A 669 -21.40 23.05 30.74
N SER A 670 -22.66 23.07 30.33
CA SER A 670 -23.56 21.90 30.40
C SER A 670 -24.66 22.02 29.35
N LEU A 671 -25.16 20.89 28.88
CA LEU A 671 -26.30 20.81 27.98
C LEU A 671 -27.50 20.11 28.63
N PRO A 672 -28.73 20.29 28.09
CA PRO A 672 -29.89 19.48 28.45
C PRO A 672 -29.67 17.98 28.21
N ASN A 673 -30.60 17.16 28.70
CA ASN A 673 -30.57 15.69 28.51
C ASN A 673 -30.95 15.26 27.08
N ASP A 674 -31.25 16.21 26.20
CA ASP A 674 -31.63 16.00 24.81
C ASP A 674 -30.97 17.04 23.91
N ALA A 675 -30.15 16.56 22.96
CA ALA A 675 -29.51 17.38 21.96
C ALA A 675 -29.46 16.67 20.61
N VAL A 676 -29.77 17.41 19.54
CA VAL A 676 -29.71 16.94 18.16
C VAL A 676 -28.72 17.79 17.37
N ILE A 677 -27.74 17.14 16.75
CA ILE A 677 -26.76 17.76 15.85
C ILE A 677 -27.12 17.37 14.43
N ILE A 678 -27.18 18.35 13.52
CA ILE A 678 -27.57 18.13 12.12
C ILE A 678 -26.34 18.29 11.22
N GLY A 679 -25.91 17.21 10.57
CA GLY A 679 -24.78 17.21 9.65
C GLY A 679 -24.02 15.88 9.61
N GLY A 680 -22.95 15.84 8.82
CA GLY A 680 -22.06 14.66 8.75
C GLY A 680 -20.62 14.96 8.37
N GLY A 681 -20.23 16.25 8.29
CA GLY A 681 -18.84 16.66 8.11
C GLY A 681 -18.11 16.84 9.45
N ASN A 682 -16.82 17.16 9.39
CA ASN A 682 -15.97 17.30 10.57
C ASN A 682 -16.55 18.26 11.62
N SER A 683 -17.15 19.39 11.21
CA SER A 683 -17.80 20.33 12.13
C SER A 683 -18.99 19.71 12.88
N ALA A 684 -19.75 18.82 12.24
CA ALA A 684 -20.87 18.13 12.88
C ALA A 684 -20.37 17.06 13.86
N ILE A 685 -19.26 16.39 13.53
CA ILE A 685 -18.61 15.44 14.44
C ILE A 685 -18.04 16.17 15.66
N ASP A 686 -17.31 17.27 15.46
CA ASP A 686 -16.78 18.10 16.55
C ASP A 686 -17.91 18.61 17.45
N ALA A 687 -19.02 19.09 16.88
CA ALA A 687 -20.18 19.53 17.64
C ALA A 687 -20.82 18.39 18.45
N ALA A 688 -20.97 17.20 17.85
CA ALA A 688 -21.57 16.05 18.53
C ALA A 688 -20.69 15.50 19.66
N ARG A 689 -19.37 15.39 19.43
CA ARG A 689 -18.38 14.98 20.45
C ARG A 689 -18.24 16.02 21.57
N THR A 690 -18.37 17.30 21.24
CA THR A 690 -18.42 18.39 22.22
C THR A 690 -19.70 18.29 23.06
N ALA A 691 -20.86 18.09 22.43
CA ALA A 691 -22.11 17.88 23.14
C ALA A 691 -22.06 16.65 24.07
N ARG A 692 -21.44 15.56 23.62
CA ARG A 692 -21.26 14.32 24.40
C ARG A 692 -20.59 14.57 25.75
N ARG A 693 -19.61 15.48 25.79
CA ARG A 693 -18.85 15.88 27.00
C ARG A 693 -19.64 16.80 27.93
N LEU A 694 -20.61 17.54 27.41
CA LEU A 694 -21.45 18.46 28.18
C LEU A 694 -22.78 17.85 28.65
N MET A 695 -23.14 16.66 28.15
CA MET A 695 -24.35 15.93 28.49
C MET A 695 -24.07 14.80 29.50
N PRO A 696 -25.06 14.41 30.32
CA PRO A 696 -24.92 13.27 31.21
C PRO A 696 -24.58 11.95 30.46
N PRO A 697 -23.81 11.02 31.07
CA PRO A 697 -23.44 9.75 30.44
C PRO A 697 -24.63 8.92 29.90
N GLU A 698 -25.75 8.93 30.63
CA GLU A 698 -27.02 8.22 30.33
C GLU A 698 -27.79 8.82 29.13
N HIS A 699 -27.39 10.01 28.67
CA HIS A 699 -28.12 10.79 27.67
C HIS A 699 -27.20 11.27 26.54
N PRO A 700 -26.67 10.37 25.70
CA PRO A 700 -25.80 10.77 24.59
C PRO A 700 -26.55 11.62 23.55
N PRO A 701 -25.85 12.56 22.89
CA PRO A 701 -26.45 13.35 21.82
C PRO A 701 -26.81 12.49 20.60
N THR A 702 -27.72 13.00 19.78
CA THR A 702 -28.10 12.38 18.51
C THR A 702 -27.56 13.17 17.33
N LEU A 703 -26.79 12.52 16.45
CA LEU A 703 -26.37 13.05 15.16
C LEU A 703 -27.38 12.63 14.07
N LEU A 704 -27.99 13.61 13.41
CA LEU A 704 -28.91 13.42 12.30
C LEU A 704 -28.15 13.61 10.98
N TYR A 705 -28.10 12.56 10.15
CA TYR A 705 -27.43 12.61 8.86
C TYR A 705 -28.32 12.10 7.72
N ARG A 706 -28.35 12.84 6.61
CA ARG A 706 -29.20 12.54 5.45
C ARG A 706 -28.72 11.35 4.60
N ARG A 707 -27.50 10.84 4.81
CA ARG A 707 -26.95 9.63 4.15
C ARG A 707 -26.58 8.57 5.19
N THR A 708 -25.83 7.54 4.78
CA THR A 708 -25.31 6.51 5.68
C THR A 708 -23.96 6.92 6.29
N ILE A 709 -23.51 6.22 7.34
CA ILE A 709 -22.23 6.46 8.01
C ILE A 709 -21.07 6.34 7.02
N GLU A 710 -21.12 5.34 6.13
CA GLU A 710 -20.11 5.09 5.09
C GLU A 710 -19.99 6.24 4.08
N GLN A 711 -20.97 7.14 4.04
CA GLN A 711 -21.03 8.28 3.14
C GLN A 711 -20.72 9.61 3.86
N MET A 712 -20.37 9.59 5.14
CA MET A 712 -20.00 10.79 5.87
C MET A 712 -18.72 11.42 5.30
N PRO A 713 -18.70 12.73 5.03
CA PRO A 713 -17.50 13.42 4.55
C PRO A 713 -16.45 13.71 5.64
N ALA A 714 -16.73 13.36 6.90
CA ALA A 714 -15.78 13.52 8.00
C ALA A 714 -14.67 12.47 7.95
N TYR A 715 -13.56 12.74 8.64
CA TYR A 715 -12.43 11.79 8.69
C TYR A 715 -12.82 10.50 9.41
N GLN A 716 -12.36 9.37 8.90
CA GLN A 716 -12.71 8.04 9.39
C GLN A 716 -12.38 7.86 10.88
N GLU A 717 -11.19 8.32 11.32
CA GLU A 717 -10.77 8.31 12.73
C GLU A 717 -11.76 9.07 13.63
N GLU A 718 -12.30 10.19 13.15
CA GLU A 718 -13.24 11.02 13.89
C GLU A 718 -14.65 10.39 13.97
N ILE A 719 -15.05 9.66 12.92
CA ILE A 719 -16.28 8.86 12.91
C ILE A 719 -16.16 7.70 13.90
N GLU A 720 -15.04 6.98 13.89
CA GLU A 720 -14.77 5.87 14.81
C GLU A 720 -14.78 6.35 16.26
N ASP A 721 -14.09 7.46 16.56
CA ASP A 721 -14.14 8.10 17.87
C ASP A 721 -15.55 8.49 18.28
N LEU A 722 -16.33 9.10 17.39
CA LEU A 722 -17.71 9.50 17.66
C LEU A 722 -18.60 8.31 18.03
N LEU A 723 -18.45 7.19 17.33
CA LEU A 723 -19.18 5.95 17.61
C LEU A 723 -18.71 5.30 18.92
N ASN A 724 -17.40 5.28 19.18
CA ASN A 724 -16.81 4.76 20.42
C ASN A 724 -17.21 5.57 21.66
N GLU A 725 -17.46 6.88 21.50
CA GLU A 725 -17.97 7.77 22.55
C GLU A 725 -19.48 7.57 22.84
N GLY A 726 -20.17 6.73 22.05
CA GLY A 726 -21.57 6.36 22.24
C GLY A 726 -22.57 7.37 21.65
N VAL A 727 -22.13 8.25 20.74
CA VAL A 727 -23.04 9.18 20.05
C VAL A 727 -24.00 8.40 19.16
N LYS A 728 -25.30 8.68 19.30
CA LYS A 728 -26.33 8.01 18.50
C LYS A 728 -26.38 8.62 17.10
N VAL A 729 -26.22 7.83 16.05
CA VAL A 729 -26.37 8.30 14.66
C VAL A 729 -27.70 7.85 14.07
N ILE A 730 -28.55 8.80 13.68
CA ILE A 730 -29.73 8.54 12.85
C ILE A 730 -29.35 8.84 11.40
N GLN A 731 -29.13 7.76 10.65
CA GLN A 731 -28.82 7.79 9.22
C GLN A 731 -30.08 7.99 8.37
N LEU A 732 -29.88 8.39 7.11
CA LEU A 732 -30.95 8.52 6.12
C LEU A 732 -32.14 9.36 6.63
N ALA A 733 -31.86 10.46 7.31
CA ALA A 733 -32.87 11.36 7.85
C ALA A 733 -32.56 12.82 7.52
N ALA A 734 -33.53 13.54 6.95
CA ALA A 734 -33.42 14.96 6.63
C ALA A 734 -34.44 15.78 7.43
N PRO A 735 -34.04 16.90 8.08
CA PRO A 735 -34.95 17.75 8.82
C PRO A 735 -35.90 18.49 7.86
N GLN A 736 -37.16 18.69 8.27
CA GLN A 736 -38.20 19.33 7.48
C GLN A 736 -38.81 20.55 8.20
N GLU A 737 -38.90 20.51 9.52
CA GLU A 737 -39.51 21.56 10.34
C GLU A 737 -39.02 21.46 11.79
N ILE A 738 -38.77 22.60 12.44
CA ILE A 738 -38.52 22.67 13.89
C ILE A 738 -39.86 22.82 14.61
N ILE A 739 -40.13 21.97 15.59
CA ILE A 739 -41.39 21.96 16.34
C ILE A 739 -41.24 22.85 17.57
N THR A 740 -42.05 23.90 17.67
CA THR A 740 -41.95 24.90 18.73
C THR A 740 -43.21 25.00 19.59
N GLN A 741 -43.01 25.38 20.86
CA GLN A 741 -44.08 25.77 21.77
C GLN A 741 -43.69 27.07 22.47
N ASN A 742 -44.50 28.12 22.33
CA ASN A 742 -44.20 29.47 22.85
C ASN A 742 -42.83 30.01 22.38
N GLY A 743 -42.47 29.75 21.11
CA GLY A 743 -41.19 30.19 20.52
C GLY A 743 -39.95 29.44 21.00
N LYS A 744 -40.12 28.33 21.74
CA LYS A 744 -39.04 27.44 22.19
C LYS A 744 -39.11 26.08 21.50
N VAL A 745 -37.95 25.52 21.18
CA VAL A 745 -37.84 24.19 20.56
C VAL A 745 -38.36 23.10 21.51
N THR A 746 -39.17 22.19 20.97
CA THR A 746 -39.68 20.99 21.66
C THR A 746 -39.45 19.69 20.88
N GLY A 747 -39.09 19.81 19.60
CA GLY A 747 -38.72 18.69 18.75
C GLY A 747 -38.33 19.11 17.34
N ILE A 748 -38.02 18.12 16.51
CA ILE A 748 -37.74 18.29 15.09
C ILE A 748 -38.48 17.22 14.29
N ARG A 749 -39.13 17.64 13.20
CA ARG A 749 -39.76 16.74 12.24
C ARG A 749 -38.78 16.41 11.13
N CYS A 750 -38.58 15.13 10.87
CA CYS A 750 -37.68 14.61 9.84
C CYS A 750 -38.43 13.75 8.83
N GLN A 751 -37.86 13.61 7.64
CA GLN A 751 -38.30 12.68 6.61
C GLN A 751 -37.23 11.61 6.39
N LYS A 752 -37.64 10.35 6.16
CA LYS A 752 -36.69 9.28 5.80
C LYS A 752 -36.20 9.47 4.36
N MET A 753 -34.94 9.13 4.15
CA MET A 753 -34.25 9.19 2.87
C MET A 753 -33.93 7.78 2.38
N SER A 754 -33.81 7.59 1.07
CA SER A 754 -33.19 6.43 0.44
C SER A 754 -31.91 6.85 -0.26
N LEU A 755 -30.87 6.02 -0.16
CA LEU A 755 -29.64 6.22 -0.93
C LEU A 755 -29.92 5.85 -2.39
N ASN A 756 -29.46 6.66 -3.33
CA ASN A 756 -29.57 6.34 -4.76
C ASN A 756 -28.62 5.16 -5.09
N GLU A 757 -28.91 4.39 -6.14
CA GLU A 757 -28.10 3.20 -6.49
C GLU A 757 -26.70 3.54 -7.01
N ASN A 758 -26.56 4.67 -7.73
CA ASN A 758 -25.30 5.08 -8.34
C ASN A 758 -24.81 6.42 -7.75
N PRO A 759 -23.48 6.57 -7.57
CA PRO A 759 -22.89 7.86 -7.24
C PRO A 759 -23.01 8.85 -8.40
N ASP A 760 -22.98 10.14 -8.07
CA ASP A 760 -22.84 11.21 -9.06
C ASP A 760 -21.40 11.28 -9.62
N ARG A 761 -21.15 12.25 -10.52
CA ARG A 761 -19.82 12.46 -11.13
C ARG A 761 -18.70 12.77 -10.12
N SER A 762 -19.06 13.18 -8.90
CA SER A 762 -18.10 13.40 -7.81
C SER A 762 -17.83 12.15 -6.97
N GLY A 763 -18.42 11.00 -7.35
CA GLY A 763 -18.36 9.77 -6.56
C GLY A 763 -19.31 9.75 -5.36
N ARG A 764 -20.13 10.79 -5.18
CA ARG A 764 -21.02 10.92 -4.02
C ARG A 764 -22.38 10.32 -4.31
N TYR A 765 -22.89 9.51 -3.39
CA TYR A 765 -24.23 8.97 -3.50
C TYR A 765 -25.28 10.06 -3.25
N GLY A 766 -26.19 10.22 -4.21
CA GLY A 766 -27.39 11.04 -4.04
C GLY A 766 -28.33 10.43 -3.01
N VAL A 767 -29.25 11.25 -2.48
CA VAL A 767 -30.34 10.75 -1.63
C VAL A 767 -31.67 11.32 -2.09
N SER A 768 -32.71 10.49 -2.00
CA SER A 768 -34.07 10.84 -2.39
C SER A 768 -35.00 10.72 -1.17
N PRO A 769 -35.96 11.66 -1.00
CA PRO A 769 -36.93 11.57 0.09
C PRO A 769 -37.89 10.39 -0.15
N ILE A 770 -38.20 9.64 0.91
CA ILE A 770 -39.26 8.62 0.88
C ILE A 770 -40.59 9.33 1.16
N PRO A 771 -41.58 9.28 0.25
CA PRO A 771 -42.89 9.89 0.48
C PRO A 771 -43.56 9.39 1.77
N ASP A 772 -44.30 10.26 2.45
CA ASP A 772 -45.12 9.96 3.64
C ASP A 772 -44.37 9.29 4.80
N SER A 773 -43.05 9.48 4.88
CA SER A 773 -42.16 8.83 5.85
C SER A 773 -41.71 9.75 7.01
N TYR A 774 -42.58 10.67 7.41
CA TYR A 774 -42.26 11.65 8.45
C TYR A 774 -42.19 11.02 9.84
N PHE A 775 -41.26 11.48 10.66
CA PHE A 775 -41.15 11.11 12.07
C PHE A 775 -40.62 12.28 12.89
N GLU A 776 -40.88 12.28 14.19
CA GLU A 776 -40.50 13.36 15.09
C GLU A 776 -39.47 12.89 16.11
N ILE A 777 -38.49 13.74 16.39
CA ILE A 777 -37.50 13.54 17.44
C ILE A 777 -37.73 14.63 18.49
N LYS A 778 -38.00 14.23 19.74
CA LYS A 778 -38.10 15.16 20.87
C LYS A 778 -36.71 15.68 21.21
N THR A 779 -36.56 17.00 21.25
CA THR A 779 -35.33 17.68 21.65
C THR A 779 -35.63 19.11 22.05
N THR A 780 -34.87 19.66 22.98
CA THR A 780 -34.90 21.08 23.36
C THR A 780 -33.67 21.85 22.88
N PHE A 781 -32.66 21.15 22.37
CA PHE A 781 -31.40 21.72 21.92
C PHE A 781 -31.03 21.18 20.53
N ILE A 782 -30.81 22.08 19.56
CA ILE A 782 -30.47 21.73 18.18
C ILE A 782 -29.22 22.50 17.75
N VAL A 783 -28.24 21.81 17.15
CA VAL A 783 -27.06 22.43 16.55
C VAL A 783 -27.06 22.21 15.04
N LYS A 784 -27.09 23.30 14.27
CA LYS A 784 -27.05 23.33 12.80
C LYS A 784 -25.58 23.29 12.34
N ALA A 785 -25.12 22.19 11.75
CA ALA A 785 -23.73 21.99 11.30
C ALA A 785 -23.65 21.53 9.82
N ILE A 786 -24.30 22.27 8.93
CA ILE A 786 -24.45 21.92 7.51
C ILE A 786 -23.49 22.66 6.55
N GLY A 787 -22.66 23.57 7.06
CA GLY A 787 -21.63 24.27 6.28
C GLY A 787 -21.42 25.72 6.72
N GLN A 788 -20.53 26.41 6.01
CA GLN A 788 -20.14 27.79 6.27
C GLN A 788 -20.29 28.70 5.04
N GLY A 789 -20.40 30.01 5.27
CA GLY A 789 -20.46 31.06 4.28
C GLY A 789 -19.56 32.25 4.64
N VAL A 790 -19.32 33.11 3.66
CA VAL A 790 -18.42 34.27 3.74
C VAL A 790 -19.18 35.53 4.13
N ILE A 791 -18.49 36.45 4.83
CA ILE A 791 -18.97 37.81 5.11
C ILE A 791 -17.95 38.79 4.52
N ALA A 792 -18.33 39.55 3.48
CA ALA A 792 -17.43 40.47 2.78
C ALA A 792 -18.05 41.84 2.48
N ASP A 793 -19.12 42.19 3.21
CA ASP A 793 -20.01 43.33 2.91
C ASP A 793 -19.34 44.71 3.04
N PHE A 794 -18.13 44.77 3.61
CA PHE A 794 -17.34 46.00 3.74
C PHE A 794 -16.55 46.34 2.47
N LEU A 795 -16.36 45.40 1.55
CA LEU A 795 -15.64 45.66 0.31
C LEU A 795 -16.46 46.59 -0.60
N PRO A 796 -15.86 47.63 -1.20
CA PRO A 796 -16.56 48.48 -2.16
C PRO A 796 -17.03 47.65 -3.35
N ALA A 797 -18.23 47.92 -3.86
CA ALA A 797 -18.84 47.18 -4.97
C ALA A 797 -18.01 47.13 -6.27
N LYS A 798 -17.00 48.01 -6.42
CA LYS A 798 -16.06 48.02 -7.55
C LYS A 798 -14.87 47.07 -7.37
N LEU A 799 -14.58 46.63 -6.15
CA LEU A 799 -13.58 45.61 -5.86
C LEU A 799 -14.26 44.26 -5.92
N SER A 800 -14.12 43.59 -7.05
CA SER A 800 -14.70 42.27 -7.22
C SER A 800 -13.82 41.23 -6.53
N LEU A 801 -14.42 40.33 -5.74
CA LEU A 801 -13.78 39.08 -5.31
C LEU A 801 -13.68 38.07 -6.47
N GLN A 802 -13.73 38.54 -7.73
CA GLN A 802 -13.48 37.70 -8.87
C GLN A 802 -11.98 37.49 -9.01
N GLU A 803 -11.61 36.23 -9.16
CA GLU A 803 -10.25 35.82 -9.42
C GLU A 803 -9.73 36.48 -10.71
N SER A 804 -8.50 36.96 -10.67
CA SER A 804 -7.78 37.40 -11.85
C SER A 804 -7.61 36.22 -12.81
N ALA A 805 -7.81 36.46 -14.11
CA ALA A 805 -7.55 35.43 -15.12
C ALA A 805 -6.06 35.05 -15.20
N ASP A 806 -5.17 35.95 -14.77
CA ASP A 806 -3.72 35.82 -14.96
C ASP A 806 -3.01 35.20 -13.75
N HIS A 807 -3.57 35.37 -12.54
CA HIS A 807 -2.93 34.95 -11.29
C HIS A 807 -3.95 34.39 -10.28
N PRO A 808 -3.81 33.12 -9.86
CA PRO A 808 -4.68 32.56 -8.83
C PRO A 808 -4.49 33.31 -7.51
N PHE A 809 -5.56 33.39 -6.71
CA PHE A 809 -5.64 34.16 -5.45
C PHE A 809 -5.57 35.68 -5.57
N GLN A 810 -5.13 36.25 -6.69
CA GLN A 810 -5.19 37.69 -6.93
C GLN A 810 -6.60 38.07 -7.39
N THR A 811 -7.11 39.19 -6.89
CA THR A 811 -8.40 39.73 -7.35
C THR A 811 -8.23 40.51 -8.64
N SER A 812 -9.32 41.09 -9.16
CA SER A 812 -9.26 42.07 -10.25
C SER A 812 -8.38 43.29 -9.95
N ASP A 813 -8.13 43.59 -8.67
CA ASP A 813 -7.19 44.61 -8.24
C ASP A 813 -5.82 43.96 -7.95
N PRO A 814 -4.73 44.39 -8.61
CA PRO A 814 -3.42 43.76 -8.45
C PRO A 814 -2.84 43.89 -7.04
N LYS A 815 -3.34 44.83 -6.24
CA LYS A 815 -2.93 45.04 -4.85
C LYS A 815 -3.58 44.06 -3.88
N ILE A 816 -4.68 43.42 -4.27
CA ILE A 816 -5.55 42.66 -3.36
C ILE A 816 -5.53 41.18 -3.72
N PHE A 817 -5.25 40.37 -2.71
CA PHE A 817 -5.27 38.91 -2.76
C PHE A 817 -6.32 38.34 -1.80
N MET A 818 -6.82 37.14 -2.06
CA MET A 818 -7.75 36.40 -1.19
C MET A 818 -7.37 34.92 -1.12
N GLY A 819 -7.56 34.28 0.02
CA GLY A 819 -7.21 32.87 0.20
C GLY A 819 -7.81 32.24 1.45
N GLY A 820 -7.51 30.95 1.67
CA GLY A 820 -8.13 30.16 2.72
C GLY A 820 -9.62 29.95 2.46
N ASP A 821 -10.42 29.79 3.52
CA ASP A 821 -11.84 29.48 3.38
C ASP A 821 -12.65 30.60 2.69
N LEU A 822 -12.11 31.83 2.63
CA LEU A 822 -12.71 32.92 1.85
C LEU A 822 -12.75 32.58 0.35
N PHE A 823 -11.66 31.99 -0.16
CA PHE A 823 -11.50 31.62 -1.57
C PHE A 823 -12.12 30.26 -1.88
N ARG A 824 -11.97 29.29 -0.98
CA ARG A 824 -12.33 27.88 -1.23
C ARG A 824 -13.70 27.46 -0.71
N GLY A 825 -14.31 28.26 0.17
CA GLY A 825 -15.28 27.75 1.14
C GLY A 825 -14.60 26.92 2.24
N GLY A 826 -15.36 26.43 3.23
CA GLY A 826 -14.81 25.69 4.37
C GLY A 826 -13.94 24.50 3.93
N SER A 827 -12.63 24.61 4.15
CA SER A 827 -11.60 23.66 3.73
C SER A 827 -10.78 23.15 4.93
N SER A 828 -9.64 22.49 4.68
CA SER A 828 -8.77 21.99 5.74
C SER A 828 -7.71 23.01 6.18
N ILE A 829 -7.21 22.83 7.42
CA ILE A 829 -6.19 23.73 8.01
C ILE A 829 -4.97 23.84 7.10
N ILE A 830 -4.48 22.71 6.59
CA ILE A 830 -3.25 22.67 5.79
C ILE A 830 -3.44 23.31 4.42
N GLN A 831 -4.65 23.25 3.85
CA GLN A 831 -4.98 23.94 2.61
C GLN A 831 -4.97 25.46 2.80
N ALA A 832 -5.53 25.96 3.90
CA ALA A 832 -5.46 27.38 4.23
C ALA A 832 -4.00 27.85 4.43
N VAL A 833 -3.17 27.04 5.09
CA VAL A 833 -1.73 27.31 5.23
C VAL A 833 -1.04 27.37 3.87
N ALA A 834 -1.37 26.45 2.95
CA ALA A 834 -0.83 26.43 1.59
C ALA A 834 -1.20 27.69 0.80
N ASP A 835 -2.45 28.15 0.88
CA ASP A 835 -2.89 29.39 0.20
C ASP A 835 -2.12 30.61 0.71
N GLY A 836 -1.90 30.71 2.03
CA GLY A 836 -1.10 31.79 2.60
C GLY A 836 0.37 31.77 2.14
N LYS A 837 0.96 30.57 2.05
CA LYS A 837 2.31 30.36 1.52
C LYS A 837 2.41 30.79 0.05
N GLU A 838 1.43 30.39 -0.76
CA GLU A 838 1.41 30.70 -2.20
C GLU A 838 1.23 32.20 -2.45
N VAL A 839 0.35 32.86 -1.70
CA VAL A 839 0.18 34.33 -1.79
C VAL A 839 1.48 35.06 -1.40
N ALA A 840 2.15 34.62 -0.33
CA ALA A 840 3.45 35.18 0.05
C ALA A 840 4.52 34.98 -1.04
N TYR A 841 4.51 33.82 -1.71
CA TYR A 841 5.37 33.53 -2.85
C TYR A 841 5.10 34.47 -4.04
N ILE A 842 3.82 34.65 -4.41
CA ILE A 842 3.41 35.52 -5.52
C ILE A 842 3.82 36.98 -5.25
N ILE A 843 3.52 37.52 -4.06
CA ILE A 843 3.89 38.89 -3.68
C ILE A 843 5.41 39.08 -3.73
N SER A 844 6.18 38.16 -3.13
CA SER A 844 7.65 38.23 -3.17
C SER A 844 8.20 38.22 -4.59
N LYS A 845 7.64 37.38 -5.47
CA LYS A 845 8.04 37.29 -6.87
C LYS A 845 7.68 38.55 -7.67
N GLN A 846 6.53 39.17 -7.40
CA GLN A 846 6.12 40.43 -8.04
C GLN A 846 7.08 41.58 -7.73
N GLU A 847 7.67 41.58 -6.53
CA GLU A 847 8.70 42.53 -6.11
C GLU A 847 10.12 42.15 -6.60
N GLY A 848 10.24 41.10 -7.44
CA GLY A 848 11.51 40.68 -8.02
C GLY A 848 12.40 39.87 -7.09
N PHE A 849 11.89 39.43 -5.93
CA PHE A 849 12.62 38.55 -5.03
C PHE A 849 12.44 37.08 -5.43
N THR A 850 13.53 36.32 -5.40
CA THR A 850 13.44 34.86 -5.42
C THR A 850 13.17 34.41 -3.99
N PRO A 851 12.05 33.73 -3.72
CA PRO A 851 11.73 33.28 -2.38
C PRO A 851 12.80 32.35 -1.84
N TYR A 852 13.10 32.51 -0.57
CA TYR A 852 14.10 31.75 0.14
C TYR A 852 13.73 30.27 0.15
N LEU A 853 14.63 29.47 -0.41
CA LEU A 853 14.61 28.03 -0.28
C LEU A 853 15.66 27.68 0.76
N GLU A 854 15.19 27.23 1.92
CA GLU A 854 16.06 26.65 2.95
C GLU A 854 16.90 25.53 2.32
N GLN A 855 18.21 25.55 2.52
CA GLN A 855 19.06 24.44 2.12
C GLN A 855 18.78 23.27 3.07
N LEU A 856 18.00 22.30 2.58
CA LEU A 856 17.65 21.12 3.37
C LEU A 856 18.85 20.17 3.48
N PRO A 857 19.01 19.48 4.62
CA PRO A 857 20.06 18.49 4.77
C PRO A 857 19.93 17.36 3.73
N THR A 858 21.07 16.95 3.16
CA THR A 858 21.12 15.78 2.29
C THR A 858 20.98 14.50 3.12
N LYS A 859 20.29 13.52 2.54
CA LYS A 859 20.15 12.16 3.05
C LYS A 859 21.44 11.36 2.75
N GLU A 860 21.98 10.69 3.75
CA GLU A 860 23.12 9.77 3.60
C GLU A 860 22.63 8.32 3.75
N GLN A 861 22.07 7.76 2.67
CA GLN A 861 21.58 6.39 2.61
C GLN A 861 22.39 5.56 1.61
N SER A 862 22.73 4.34 2.02
CA SER A 862 23.32 3.35 1.12
C SER A 862 22.24 2.59 0.34
N ASP A 863 22.61 1.97 -0.77
CA ASP A 863 21.72 1.10 -1.54
C ASP A 863 21.16 -0.07 -0.66
N VAL A 864 21.93 -0.52 0.35
CA VAL A 864 21.50 -1.55 1.31
C VAL A 864 20.40 -1.04 2.25
N ASP A 865 20.48 0.22 2.69
CA ASP A 865 19.46 0.82 3.57
C ASP A 865 18.10 0.86 2.87
N PHE A 866 18.09 1.19 1.57
CA PHE A 866 16.87 1.18 0.76
C PHE A 866 16.28 -0.23 0.64
N ILE A 867 17.11 -1.25 0.40
CA ILE A 867 16.68 -2.65 0.29
C ILE A 867 16.05 -3.11 1.62
N GLN A 868 16.71 -2.84 2.75
CA GLN A 868 16.20 -3.23 4.07
C GLN A 868 14.87 -2.54 4.40
N ALA A 869 14.76 -1.23 4.15
CA ALA A 869 13.52 -0.49 4.36
C ALA A 869 12.36 -1.06 3.52
N ARG A 870 12.65 -1.48 2.28
CA ARG A 870 11.65 -1.90 1.28
C ARG A 870 11.35 -3.40 1.24
N SER A 871 12.03 -4.21 2.07
CA SER A 871 11.76 -5.64 2.22
C SER A 871 11.10 -5.98 3.56
N ARG A 872 11.03 -5.03 4.50
CA ARG A 872 10.59 -5.26 5.88
C ARG A 872 9.17 -4.79 6.19
N ARG A 873 8.36 -5.70 6.72
CA ARG A 873 7.07 -5.42 7.36
C ARG A 873 7.22 -5.23 8.86
N TYR A 874 6.28 -4.53 9.47
CA TYR A 874 6.20 -4.39 10.92
C TYR A 874 4.87 -4.95 11.40
N PRO A 875 4.83 -5.64 12.55
CA PRO A 875 3.58 -6.12 13.12
C PRO A 875 2.58 -4.97 13.24
N LEU A 876 1.32 -5.23 12.91
CA LEU A 876 0.25 -4.29 13.24
C LEU A 876 0.17 -4.20 14.77
N PRO A 877 0.18 -3.00 15.36
CA PRO A 877 -0.04 -2.87 16.80
C PRO A 877 -1.36 -3.54 17.14
N GLN A 878 -1.40 -4.32 18.22
CA GLN A 878 -2.67 -4.76 18.77
C GLN A 878 -3.45 -3.50 19.11
N THR A 879 -4.50 -3.19 18.37
CA THR A 879 -5.42 -2.09 18.65
C THR A 879 -6.15 -2.42 19.95
N VAL A 880 -5.50 -2.17 21.07
CA VAL A 880 -6.20 -1.86 22.30
C VAL A 880 -6.47 -0.36 22.20
N SER A 881 -7.49 0.02 21.42
CA SER A 881 -8.15 1.28 21.71
C SER A 881 -8.70 1.09 23.11
N ALA A 882 -7.95 1.55 24.12
CA ALA A 882 -8.47 1.60 25.47
C ALA A 882 -9.80 2.37 25.36
N PRO A 883 -10.93 1.79 25.82
CA PRO A 883 -12.17 2.54 25.84
C PRO A 883 -11.87 3.86 26.55
N LEU A 884 -12.22 4.98 25.91
CA LEU A 884 -12.03 6.31 26.49
C LEU A 884 -12.50 6.26 27.94
N THR A 885 -11.55 6.39 28.87
CA THR A 885 -11.83 6.42 30.30
C THR A 885 -12.63 7.69 30.55
N ALA A 886 -13.95 7.53 30.63
CA ALA A 886 -14.96 8.57 30.83
C ALA A 886 -15.07 9.62 29.68
N PRO A 887 -16.19 9.65 28.92
CA PRO A 887 -16.50 10.69 27.92
C PRO A 887 -16.67 12.12 28.48
N SER A 888 -16.33 12.38 29.74
CA SER A 888 -16.68 13.58 30.49
C SER A 888 -15.57 14.62 30.61
N ASP A 889 -14.37 14.36 30.08
CA ASP A 889 -13.29 15.34 30.07
C ASP A 889 -12.96 15.86 28.66
N PHE A 890 -12.44 17.09 28.62
CA PHE A 890 -11.94 17.74 27.40
C PHE A 890 -10.45 17.45 27.18
N LEU A 891 -9.94 16.34 27.73
CA LEU A 891 -8.53 15.98 27.55
C LEU A 891 -8.25 15.61 26.09
N PRO A 892 -7.05 15.90 25.57
CA PRO A 892 -6.65 15.50 24.23
C PRO A 892 -6.83 14.01 24.00
N THR A 893 -7.52 13.63 22.92
CA THR A 893 -7.73 12.23 22.53
C THR A 893 -6.46 11.56 22.02
N SER A 894 -5.48 12.37 21.59
CA SER A 894 -4.14 11.91 21.23
C SER A 894 -3.09 12.52 22.17
N THR A 895 -2.24 11.66 22.72
CA THR A 895 -1.10 12.07 23.53
C THR A 895 0.17 12.21 22.69
N LEU A 896 1.06 13.09 23.13
CA LEU A 896 2.41 13.20 22.57
C LEU A 896 3.09 11.82 22.67
N ILE A 897 3.66 11.35 21.57
CA ILE A 897 4.45 10.11 21.55
C ILE A 897 5.80 10.31 22.25
N SER A 898 6.35 9.23 22.78
CA SER A 898 7.72 9.23 23.30
C SER A 898 8.76 9.38 22.19
N GLU A 899 9.98 9.77 22.56
CA GLU A 899 11.12 9.84 21.64
C GLU A 899 11.37 8.47 20.96
N GLU A 900 11.30 7.38 21.71
CA GLU A 900 11.51 6.03 21.18
C GLU A 900 10.46 5.66 20.14
N GLU A 901 9.18 5.94 20.42
CA GLU A 901 8.09 5.73 19.47
C GLU A 901 8.26 6.58 18.21
N ALA A 902 8.64 7.86 18.34
CA ALA A 902 8.86 8.76 17.23
C ALA A 902 10.00 8.27 16.32
N ILE A 903 11.13 7.85 16.90
CA ILE A 903 12.28 7.31 16.16
C ILE A 903 11.91 6.00 15.46
N SER A 904 11.28 5.07 16.20
CA SER A 904 10.88 3.76 15.69
C SER A 904 9.90 3.90 14.52
N GLU A 905 8.92 4.79 14.66
CA GLU A 905 7.96 5.10 13.61
C GLU A 905 8.61 5.78 12.41
N ALA A 906 9.53 6.72 12.62
CA ALA A 906 10.21 7.42 11.54
C ALA A 906 11.10 6.49 10.70
N LYS A 907 11.81 5.55 11.35
CA LYS A 907 12.66 4.54 10.69
C LYS A 907 11.91 3.56 9.79
N ARG A 908 10.58 3.53 9.86
CA ARG A 908 9.73 2.74 8.94
C ARG A 908 9.64 3.37 7.55
N CYS A 909 10.05 4.64 7.36
CA CYS A 909 9.99 5.33 6.07
C CYS A 909 10.69 4.54 4.95
N LEU A 910 10.08 4.53 3.75
CA LEU A 910 10.58 3.81 2.58
C LEU A 910 11.48 4.67 1.67
N TYR A 911 11.64 5.97 1.94
CA TYR A 911 12.41 6.92 1.12
C TYR A 911 11.93 6.95 -0.34
N CYS A 912 10.63 7.16 -0.56
CA CYS A 912 10.01 7.13 -1.89
C CYS A 912 10.45 8.29 -2.81
N ASP A 913 11.03 9.33 -2.22
CA ASP A 913 11.64 10.49 -2.89
C ASP A 913 13.06 10.24 -3.39
N GLU A 914 13.75 9.19 -2.92
CA GLU A 914 15.09 8.81 -3.39
C GLU A 914 15.09 7.56 -4.28
N LEU A 915 14.20 6.61 -4.00
CA LEU A 915 14.07 5.37 -4.76
C LEU A 915 12.60 4.98 -4.86
N CYS A 916 12.09 4.65 -6.05
CA CYS A 916 10.74 4.08 -6.18
C CYS A 916 10.77 2.54 -6.17
N ASN A 917 11.27 1.91 -7.23
CA ASN A 917 11.47 0.45 -7.40
C ASN A 917 10.33 -0.51 -6.98
N GLN A 918 9.11 -0.01 -6.73
CA GLN A 918 8.00 -0.89 -6.33
C GLN A 918 7.71 -1.91 -7.43
N CYS A 919 7.64 -1.47 -8.69
CA CYS A 919 7.43 -2.32 -9.85
C CYS A 919 8.53 -3.39 -10.06
N VAL A 920 9.77 -3.11 -9.63
CA VAL A 920 10.90 -4.06 -9.67
C VAL A 920 10.71 -5.13 -8.60
N THR A 921 10.37 -4.73 -7.37
CA THR A 921 10.21 -5.68 -6.26
C THR A 921 9.00 -6.60 -6.43
N VAL A 922 7.89 -6.10 -6.96
CA VAL A 922 6.63 -6.87 -7.11
C VAL A 922 6.57 -7.70 -8.39
N CYS A 923 7.52 -7.55 -9.32
CA CYS A 923 7.51 -8.30 -10.57
C CYS A 923 7.94 -9.75 -10.31
N PRO A 924 7.04 -10.75 -10.35
CA PRO A 924 7.41 -12.13 -10.09
C PRO A 924 8.43 -12.63 -11.10
N ASN A 925 8.27 -12.21 -12.38
CA ASN A 925 9.08 -12.63 -13.53
C ASN A 925 10.46 -11.97 -13.60
N ARG A 926 10.73 -10.98 -12.74
CA ARG A 926 11.93 -10.12 -12.81
C ARG A 926 12.08 -9.39 -14.15
N ALA A 927 10.96 -9.07 -14.79
CA ALA A 927 10.92 -8.29 -16.03
C ALA A 927 11.25 -6.81 -15.80
N ASN A 928 10.82 -6.22 -14.69
CA ASN A 928 11.21 -4.84 -14.36
C ASN A 928 12.58 -4.85 -13.67
N ILE A 929 13.55 -4.12 -14.22
CA ILE A 929 14.89 -3.98 -13.63
C ILE A 929 15.21 -2.52 -13.34
N SER A 930 16.01 -2.29 -12.31
CA SER A 930 16.52 -0.97 -11.93
C SER A 930 17.93 -0.77 -12.48
N TYR A 931 18.23 0.42 -12.99
CA TYR A 931 19.58 0.83 -13.40
C TYR A 931 19.88 2.25 -12.90
N GLN A 932 21.17 2.61 -12.84
CA GLN A 932 21.59 3.92 -12.35
C GLN A 932 22.06 4.82 -13.50
N VAL A 933 21.73 6.09 -13.42
CA VAL A 933 22.23 7.16 -14.30
C VAL A 933 22.83 8.26 -13.42
N ASP A 934 23.78 9.00 -14.00
CA ASP A 934 24.35 10.18 -13.35
C ASP A 934 23.46 11.40 -13.67
N PRO A 935 22.73 11.97 -12.71
CA PRO A 935 21.90 13.15 -12.95
C PRO A 935 22.73 14.42 -13.16
N ASP A 936 23.99 14.44 -12.69
CA ASP A 936 24.86 15.62 -12.73
C ASP A 936 25.74 15.69 -14.00
N ALA A 937 25.70 14.65 -14.84
CA ALA A 937 26.42 14.65 -16.10
C ALA A 937 25.91 15.79 -17.01
N ALA A 938 26.83 16.51 -17.69
CA ALA A 938 26.55 17.76 -18.40
C ALA A 938 25.43 17.69 -19.46
N ASP A 939 25.15 16.50 -19.99
CA ASP A 939 24.09 16.23 -20.97
C ASP A 939 23.02 15.27 -20.42
N SER A 940 22.92 15.06 -19.11
CA SER A 940 21.98 14.07 -18.55
C SER A 940 20.55 14.56 -18.70
N PRO A 941 19.68 13.81 -19.39
CA PRO A 941 18.28 14.20 -19.57
C PRO A 941 17.42 13.65 -18.42
N CYS A 942 18.01 12.85 -17.52
CA CYS A 942 17.36 12.21 -16.38
C CYS A 942 17.74 12.95 -15.10
N GLN A 943 16.75 13.51 -14.40
CA GLN A 943 16.97 14.21 -13.11
C GLN A 943 17.03 13.26 -11.90
N GLN A 944 16.76 11.97 -12.12
CA GLN A 944 16.67 10.95 -11.07
C GLN A 944 17.76 9.91 -11.28
N ARG A 945 18.55 9.65 -10.22
CA ARG A 945 19.65 8.66 -10.21
C ARG A 945 19.18 7.27 -10.58
N PHE A 946 18.06 6.81 -10.04
CA PHE A 946 17.53 5.47 -10.31
C PHE A 946 16.47 5.53 -11.40
N GLN A 947 16.59 4.61 -12.35
CA GLN A 947 15.66 4.44 -13.45
C GLN A 947 15.20 3.00 -13.54
N THR A 948 14.06 2.77 -14.18
CA THR A 948 13.49 1.44 -14.36
C THR A 948 13.16 1.21 -15.83
N LEU A 949 13.42 0.00 -16.31
CA LEU A 949 12.94 -0.48 -17.60
C LEU A 949 12.29 -1.85 -17.44
N ASN A 950 11.55 -2.26 -18.46
CA ASN A 950 10.95 -3.58 -18.56
C ASN A 950 11.69 -4.42 -19.62
N ILE A 951 12.15 -5.61 -19.27
CA ILE A 951 12.60 -6.64 -20.22
C ILE A 951 11.35 -7.34 -20.71
N ALA A 952 10.91 -6.98 -21.91
CA ALA A 952 9.63 -7.39 -22.47
C ALA A 952 9.54 -8.91 -22.63
N ASP A 953 10.64 -9.57 -23.01
CA ASP A 953 10.74 -11.02 -23.14
C ASP A 953 10.39 -11.77 -21.84
N PHE A 954 10.51 -11.17 -20.66
CA PHE A 954 10.12 -11.81 -19.39
C PHE A 954 8.71 -11.44 -18.93
N CYS A 955 8.09 -10.45 -19.58
CA CYS A 955 6.82 -9.87 -19.15
C CYS A 955 5.65 -10.61 -19.78
N ASN A 956 4.70 -11.06 -18.96
CA ASN A 956 3.42 -11.63 -19.39
C ASN A 956 2.24 -10.66 -19.19
N GLU A 957 2.54 -9.38 -18.98
CA GLU A 957 1.53 -8.33 -18.74
C GLU A 957 0.53 -8.65 -17.61
N CYS A 958 0.95 -9.41 -16.58
CA CYS A 958 0.06 -9.83 -15.49
C CYS A 958 -0.62 -8.69 -14.70
N GLY A 959 -0.15 -7.43 -14.84
CA GLY A 959 -0.74 -6.26 -14.21
C GLY A 959 -0.23 -5.95 -12.81
N ASN A 960 0.47 -6.88 -12.14
CA ASN A 960 0.84 -6.72 -10.73
C ASN A 960 1.66 -5.44 -10.44
N CYS A 961 2.57 -5.05 -11.34
CA CYS A 961 3.34 -3.82 -11.17
C CYS A 961 2.51 -2.54 -11.36
N ALA A 962 1.40 -2.60 -12.09
CA ALA A 962 0.47 -1.46 -12.22
C ALA A 962 -0.36 -1.29 -10.94
N THR A 963 -0.78 -2.37 -10.29
CA THR A 963 -1.50 -2.35 -8.99
C THR A 963 -0.75 -1.52 -7.95
N PHE A 964 0.56 -1.74 -7.83
CA PHE A 964 1.38 -1.06 -6.82
C PHE A 964 2.01 0.25 -7.30
N CYS A 965 1.88 0.63 -8.57
CA CYS A 965 2.47 1.88 -9.04
C CYS A 965 1.68 3.08 -8.47
N PRO A 966 2.32 4.02 -7.75
CA PRO A 966 1.62 5.16 -7.15
C PRO A 966 1.22 6.23 -8.18
N THR A 967 1.69 6.13 -9.42
CA THR A 967 1.28 7.05 -10.49
C THR A 967 0.06 6.52 -11.24
N ALA A 968 -0.55 7.38 -12.05
CA ALA A 968 -1.59 7.04 -13.01
C ALA A 968 -1.02 6.32 -14.26
N GLY A 969 -0.19 5.30 -14.06
CA GLY A 969 0.42 4.51 -15.12
C GLY A 969 0.61 3.03 -14.79
N ALA A 970 1.07 2.28 -15.78
CA ALA A 970 1.36 0.87 -15.79
C ALA A 970 2.84 0.66 -16.20
N PRO A 971 3.75 0.36 -15.25
CA PRO A 971 5.18 0.28 -15.54
C PRO A 971 5.58 -0.68 -16.67
N TYR A 972 4.86 -1.78 -16.85
CA TYR A 972 5.12 -2.74 -17.94
C TYR A 972 4.78 -2.20 -19.34
N ILE A 973 3.98 -1.12 -19.44
CA ILE A 973 3.59 -0.44 -20.68
C ILE A 973 4.35 0.87 -20.85
N ASP A 974 4.45 1.66 -19.78
CA ASP A 974 4.87 3.07 -19.86
C ASP A 974 6.37 3.27 -19.68
N LYS A 975 7.08 2.35 -19.00
CA LYS A 975 8.55 2.41 -18.92
C LYS A 975 9.18 1.86 -20.19
N PRO A 976 10.45 2.21 -20.50
CA PRO A 976 11.13 1.67 -21.68
C PRO A 976 11.07 0.15 -21.71
N ARG A 977 10.56 -0.44 -22.81
CA ARG A 977 10.50 -1.90 -22.99
C ARG A 977 11.67 -2.36 -23.87
N LEU A 978 12.61 -3.06 -23.26
CA LEU A 978 13.77 -3.64 -23.91
C LEU A 978 13.44 -5.07 -24.36
N PHE A 979 13.68 -5.35 -25.63
CA PHE A 979 13.56 -6.67 -26.22
C PHE A 979 14.95 -7.28 -26.39
N LEU A 980 15.09 -8.55 -26.01
CA LEU A 980 16.33 -9.32 -26.17
C LEU A 980 16.39 -9.98 -27.55
N SER A 981 15.23 -10.33 -28.13
CA SER A 981 15.13 -10.87 -29.49
C SER A 981 14.71 -9.80 -30.51
N LYS A 982 15.31 -9.86 -31.70
CA LYS A 982 14.95 -8.94 -32.80
C LYS A 982 13.55 -9.25 -33.32
N GLU A 983 13.19 -10.53 -33.36
CA GLU A 983 11.91 -11.03 -33.83
C GLU A 983 10.76 -10.46 -33.00
N ALA A 984 10.86 -10.53 -31.66
CA ALA A 984 9.84 -9.97 -30.77
C ALA A 984 9.78 -8.43 -30.86
N PHE A 985 10.94 -7.76 -30.96
CA PHE A 985 10.99 -6.32 -31.18
C PHE A 985 10.23 -5.89 -32.45
N GLU A 986 10.33 -6.67 -33.54
CA GLU A 986 9.67 -6.31 -34.79
C GLU A 986 8.15 -6.41 -34.76
N LEU A 987 7.57 -7.21 -33.84
CA LEU A 987 6.13 -7.34 -33.62
C LEU A 987 5.49 -6.13 -32.92
N GLU A 988 6.31 -5.25 -32.35
CA GLU A 988 5.84 -4.06 -31.63
C GLU A 988 5.75 -2.82 -32.52
N SER A 989 4.85 -1.90 -32.17
CA SER A 989 4.62 -0.66 -32.91
C SER A 989 5.04 0.60 -32.17
N LYS A 990 5.22 0.54 -30.84
CA LYS A 990 5.52 1.70 -29.98
C LYS A 990 6.28 1.27 -28.72
N ASN A 991 6.99 2.23 -28.11
CA ASN A 991 7.72 2.07 -26.83
C ASN A 991 8.49 0.73 -26.74
N ALA A 992 9.27 0.41 -27.76
CA ALA A 992 10.07 -0.81 -27.83
C ALA A 992 11.49 -0.44 -28.23
N PHE A 993 12.47 -1.11 -27.61
CA PHE A 993 13.90 -0.90 -27.79
C PHE A 993 14.59 -2.24 -28.02
N TYR A 994 15.55 -2.28 -28.94
CA TYR A 994 16.38 -3.46 -29.19
C TYR A 994 17.84 -3.04 -29.34
N LEU A 995 18.72 -3.62 -28.53
CA LEU A 995 20.15 -3.33 -28.56
C LEU A 995 20.90 -4.46 -29.27
N GLN A 996 21.43 -4.17 -30.45
CA GLN A 996 22.23 -5.11 -31.23
C GLN A 996 23.72 -4.90 -30.97
N ARG A 997 24.44 -5.97 -30.64
CA ARG A 997 25.91 -5.99 -30.58
C ARG A 997 26.49 -6.37 -31.94
N VAL A 998 27.24 -5.47 -32.56
CA VAL A 998 27.86 -5.66 -33.89
C VAL A 998 29.28 -6.21 -33.75
N THR A 999 30.01 -5.72 -32.75
CA THR A 999 31.32 -6.26 -32.33
C THR A 999 31.41 -6.12 -30.80
N SER A 1000 32.45 -6.69 -30.18
CA SER A 1000 32.70 -6.54 -28.73
C SER A 1000 32.67 -5.09 -28.24
N ASN A 1001 33.06 -4.13 -29.09
CA ASN A 1001 33.14 -2.70 -28.73
C ASN A 1001 32.09 -1.82 -29.44
N LYS A 1002 31.19 -2.39 -30.25
CA LYS A 1002 30.25 -1.62 -31.07
C LYS A 1002 28.83 -2.15 -30.97
N THR A 1003 27.92 -1.27 -30.55
CA THR A 1003 26.49 -1.58 -30.39
C THR A 1003 25.60 -0.56 -31.11
N LYS A 1004 24.45 -1.03 -31.59
CA LYS A 1004 23.41 -0.24 -32.27
C LYS A 1004 22.11 -0.38 -31.48
N LEU A 1005 21.50 0.75 -31.10
CA LEU A 1005 20.18 0.75 -30.46
C LEU A 1005 19.12 1.05 -31.51
N PHE A 1006 18.13 0.18 -31.64
CA PHE A 1006 16.93 0.38 -32.44
C PHE A 1006 15.76 0.69 -31.51
N TYR A 1007 14.82 1.52 -31.97
CA TYR A 1007 13.59 1.81 -31.25
C TYR A 1007 12.42 2.00 -32.23
N LYS A 1008 11.19 1.85 -31.73
CA LYS A 1008 9.96 2.05 -32.52
C LYS A 1008 9.51 3.52 -32.49
N LYS A 1009 9.37 4.12 -33.68
CA LYS A 1009 8.84 5.48 -33.89
C LYS A 1009 7.84 5.46 -35.03
N ASP A 1010 6.62 5.92 -34.78
CA ASP A 1010 5.51 5.91 -35.75
C ASP A 1010 5.30 4.53 -36.42
N GLY A 1011 5.42 3.46 -35.63
CA GLY A 1011 5.29 2.08 -36.11
C GLY A 1011 6.50 1.53 -36.90
N LYS A 1012 7.57 2.32 -37.08
CA LYS A 1012 8.77 1.92 -37.83
C LYS A 1012 9.97 1.71 -36.91
N SER A 1013 10.82 0.75 -37.28
CA SER A 1013 12.10 0.50 -36.62
C SER A 1013 13.13 1.55 -37.07
N VAL A 1014 13.63 2.35 -36.12
CA VAL A 1014 14.60 3.42 -36.37
C VAL A 1014 15.89 3.13 -35.62
N LEU A 1015 17.02 3.30 -36.29
CA LEU A 1015 18.35 3.23 -35.67
C LEU A 1015 18.65 4.55 -34.96
N LEU A 1016 19.05 4.49 -33.68
CA LEU A 1016 19.49 5.65 -32.92
C LEU A 1016 20.76 6.26 -33.55
N ALA A 1017 20.62 7.41 -34.21
CA ALA A 1017 21.71 8.14 -34.84
C ALA A 1017 22.13 9.36 -34.01
N LYS A 1018 23.44 9.64 -33.97
CA LYS A 1018 24.00 10.79 -33.24
C LYS A 1018 23.37 12.09 -33.74
N SER A 1019 22.75 12.84 -32.85
CA SER A 1019 22.15 14.14 -33.13
C SER A 1019 22.13 14.99 -31.85
N SER A 1020 21.80 16.27 -31.96
CA SER A 1020 21.55 17.15 -30.80
C SER A 1020 20.09 17.09 -30.30
N SER A 1021 19.33 16.08 -30.71
CA SER A 1021 17.94 15.93 -30.27
C SER A 1021 17.87 15.41 -28.84
N GLN A 1022 16.87 15.86 -28.09
CA GLN A 1022 16.59 15.37 -26.74
C GLN A 1022 16.34 13.86 -26.70
N GLU A 1023 15.71 13.33 -27.76
CA GLU A 1023 15.49 11.89 -27.97
C GLU A 1023 16.81 11.10 -28.04
N TRP A 1024 17.80 11.62 -28.78
CA TRP A 1024 19.11 10.98 -28.83
C TRP A 1024 19.77 10.95 -27.46
N THR A 1025 19.76 12.07 -26.74
CA THR A 1025 20.34 12.18 -25.42
C THR A 1025 19.72 11.17 -24.45
N TYR A 1026 18.39 11.08 -24.37
CA TYR A 1026 17.68 10.11 -23.51
C TYR A 1026 18.08 8.67 -23.81
N PHE A 1027 17.91 8.24 -25.05
CA PHE A 1027 18.12 6.84 -25.40
C PHE A 1027 19.60 6.45 -25.39
N ASN A 1028 20.51 7.39 -25.66
CA ASN A 1028 21.94 7.15 -25.51
C ASN A 1028 22.33 7.02 -24.03
N THR A 1029 21.71 7.76 -23.12
CA THR A 1029 21.91 7.59 -21.67
C THR A 1029 21.44 6.22 -21.20
N ILE A 1030 20.25 5.75 -21.63
CA ILE A 1030 19.81 4.36 -21.35
C ILE A 1030 20.86 3.37 -21.86
N LYS A 1031 21.23 3.49 -23.14
CA LYS A 1031 22.18 2.57 -23.78
C LYS A 1031 23.49 2.52 -23.00
N THR A 1032 24.01 3.67 -22.58
CA THR A 1032 25.28 3.76 -21.86
C THR A 1032 25.17 3.12 -20.47
N ALA A 1033 24.08 3.37 -19.74
CA ALA A 1033 23.84 2.74 -18.45
C ALA A 1033 23.68 1.22 -18.58
N LEU A 1034 22.93 0.75 -19.58
CA LEU A 1034 22.77 -0.68 -19.85
C LEU A 1034 24.08 -1.37 -20.22
N LEU A 1035 24.92 -0.75 -21.03
CA LEU A 1035 26.24 -1.30 -21.37
C LEU A 1035 27.23 -1.24 -20.21
N LYS A 1036 27.02 -0.33 -19.25
CA LYS A 1036 27.85 -0.25 -18.05
C LYS A 1036 27.48 -1.36 -17.06
N ASP A 1037 26.20 -1.48 -16.73
CA ASP A 1037 25.74 -2.30 -15.61
C ASP A 1037 25.20 -3.66 -16.08
N HIS A 1038 24.68 -3.76 -17.31
CA HIS A 1038 23.95 -4.90 -17.85
C HIS A 1038 24.51 -5.42 -19.19
N ASP A 1039 25.81 -5.24 -19.45
CA ASP A 1039 26.45 -5.60 -20.72
C ASP A 1039 26.24 -7.07 -21.14
N TYR A 1040 26.15 -7.94 -20.12
CA TYR A 1040 25.95 -9.39 -20.24
C TYR A 1040 24.59 -9.79 -20.82
N LEU A 1041 23.61 -8.87 -20.91
CA LEU A 1041 22.31 -9.15 -21.54
C LEU A 1041 22.42 -9.30 -23.06
N PHE A 1042 23.53 -8.86 -23.66
CA PHE A 1042 23.66 -8.76 -25.10
C PHE A 1042 24.81 -9.64 -25.59
N GLU A 1043 24.48 -10.77 -26.22
CA GLU A 1043 25.47 -11.62 -26.88
C GLU A 1043 26.10 -10.89 -28.09
N PRO A 1044 27.38 -11.12 -28.41
CA PRO A 1044 27.92 -10.74 -29.72
C PRO A 1044 27.13 -11.46 -30.82
N TYR A 1045 26.85 -10.80 -31.92
CA TYR A 1045 26.40 -11.50 -33.13
C TYR A 1045 27.54 -12.43 -33.57
N ASP A 1046 27.36 -13.74 -33.48
CA ASP A 1046 28.20 -14.68 -34.22
C ASP A 1046 27.93 -14.40 -35.70
N ASN A 1047 28.98 -14.03 -36.43
CA ASN A 1047 28.90 -13.84 -37.88
C ASN A 1047 28.60 -15.20 -38.53
N ASP A 1048 27.34 -15.42 -38.91
CA ASP A 1048 27.05 -16.21 -40.11
C ASP A 1048 27.32 -15.36 -41.36
#